data_AF-A0A7N0V1Y8-F1
#
_entry.id   AF-A0A7N0V1Y8-F1
#
_cell.length_a   1.000
_cell.length_b   1.000
_cell.length_c   1.000
_cell.angle_alpha   90.00
_cell.angle_beta   90.00
_cell.angle_gamma   90.00
#
_symmetry.space_group_name_H-M   'P 1'
#
loop_
_entity.id
_entity.type
_entity.pdbx_description
1 polymer ?
#
loop_
_entity_poly.entity_id
_entity_poly.type
_entity_poly.pdbx_seq_one_letter_code
_entity_poly.pdbx_strand_id
1 'polypeptide(L)'
;VSYASNSFCQSDPGVLCDPQVMSLLEFLGDLNYPRRVVSSWSGNDPCGADWVGVDCNPDHKVSSISLPNFHLNGTLSPSVGKLNSLLQVRLESNNITGSIPTNWTTLPSLTVLDLSGNNIIPPLPAFKRTVKLLLTGNPMLNNNQPNTSSPQGNSSSPVNAAPSSEVPTTAGSTISNPSRESTGRNTFHPSTLVAIVIPVASAAVLICLLVPMFVFCYKKRRAAPLPVTSLVVHPRDPLDPDNSVKIAVADSTGNFSAGGSGSINNSRGGLHVIEAGNLVISVQVLRNVTKNFAPENELGRGGFGVVYKGELDDGTQIAVKRMESGVISNKALDEFHSEIAVLSKVRHRHLVSLLGYSVEGNERILVYEYMPQGALSRHLFHWKSMKLEPLSWKRRLNIGLDVARGMEYLHTLAHQSFIHRDLKSSNILLGDDFRAKVSDFGLVKLAPGEEKSVVTRLAGTFGYLAPEYAVTGKITTKADVFSFGVVLMELLTGMMALDEDRPEESQYLAAWFWQIKSDKEKLKAAIDPSLHPVEDMFPSIYAIADLAGHCTARDPNQRPDMGHAVNVLAPLVEKWKPFVGETEEYSGIDYSLPLNQMVKGWQESEGADFSYVDLDDSKSSIPARPTGFADSFTSADGR
;
A
#
# COMPACT_ATOMS: atom_id res chain seq x y z
N VAL A 1 -4.73 -21.86 6.68
CA VAL A 1 -4.11 -22.53 5.51
C VAL A 1 -3.75 -23.92 5.94
N SER A 2 -4.12 -24.97 5.21
CA SER A 2 -3.61 -26.32 5.48
C SER A 2 -2.14 -26.39 5.03
N TYR A 3 -1.25 -26.88 5.88
CA TYR A 3 0.20 -26.93 5.63
C TYR A 3 0.63 -27.97 4.57
N ALA A 4 -0.30 -28.41 3.70
CA ALA A 4 -0.15 -29.56 2.81
C ALA A 4 0.70 -29.30 1.53
N SER A 5 1.40 -28.16 1.46
CA SER A 5 2.17 -27.77 0.26
C SER A 5 3.42 -26.95 0.59
N ASN A 6 4.16 -27.30 1.64
CA ASN A 6 5.53 -26.83 1.76
C ASN A 6 6.43 -27.69 0.87
N SER A 7 6.82 -27.18 -0.30
CA SER A 7 7.71 -27.88 -1.24
C SER A 7 9.15 -28.01 -0.74
N PHE A 8 9.50 -27.29 0.33
CA PHE A 8 10.82 -27.23 0.93
C PHE A 8 10.78 -27.76 2.37
N CYS A 9 11.88 -28.31 2.84
CA CYS A 9 11.97 -28.92 4.18
C CYS A 9 11.00 -30.10 4.42
N GLN A 10 10.47 -30.18 5.64
CA GLN A 10 9.64 -31.23 6.21
C GLN A 10 8.15 -30.92 5.99
N SER A 11 7.35 -31.96 5.76
CA SER A 11 5.89 -31.87 5.62
C SER A 11 5.17 -31.59 6.95
N ASP A 12 5.80 -31.92 8.08
CA ASP A 12 5.22 -31.83 9.41
C ASP A 12 5.49 -30.46 10.08
N PRO A 13 4.45 -29.67 10.42
CA PRO A 13 4.62 -28.37 11.06
C PRO A 13 5.34 -28.46 12.42
N GLY A 14 6.33 -27.59 12.63
CA GLY A 14 7.10 -27.51 13.88
C GLY A 14 8.40 -28.31 13.89
N VAL A 15 8.66 -29.15 12.89
CA VAL A 15 9.96 -29.80 12.70
C VAL A 15 10.95 -28.81 12.06
N LEU A 16 12.18 -28.75 12.58
CA LEU A 16 13.22 -27.89 12.02
C LEU A 16 13.71 -28.43 10.67
N CYS A 17 13.79 -27.53 9.68
CA CYS A 17 14.47 -27.76 8.41
C CYS A 17 15.95 -28.12 8.61
N ASP A 18 16.56 -28.79 7.63
CA ASP A 18 18.02 -28.94 7.59
C ASP A 18 18.72 -27.55 7.52
N PRO A 19 19.82 -27.31 8.28
CA PRO A 19 20.49 -26.01 8.28
C PRO A 19 21.07 -25.59 6.92
N GLN A 20 21.43 -26.53 6.05
CA GLN A 20 21.91 -26.25 4.69
C GLN A 20 20.74 -25.79 3.81
N VAL A 21 19.58 -26.47 3.92
CA VAL A 21 18.34 -26.03 3.26
C VAL A 21 17.96 -24.62 3.68
N MET A 22 17.95 -24.31 4.99
CA MET A 22 17.65 -22.96 5.47
C MET A 22 18.62 -21.91 4.92
N SER A 23 19.93 -22.22 4.90
CA SER A 23 20.95 -21.31 4.37
C SER A 23 20.75 -21.06 2.87
N LEU A 24 20.36 -22.09 2.11
CA LEU A 24 20.05 -22.00 0.68
C LEU A 24 18.71 -21.27 0.41
N LEU A 25 17.69 -21.44 1.25
CA LEU A 25 16.42 -20.71 1.15
C LEU A 25 16.58 -19.22 1.46
N GLU A 26 17.37 -18.86 2.48
CA GLU A 26 17.79 -17.47 2.73
C GLU A 26 18.53 -16.88 1.51
N PHE A 27 19.41 -17.69 0.88
CA PHE A 27 20.12 -17.28 -0.34
C PHE A 27 19.19 -17.04 -1.54
N LEU A 28 18.15 -17.85 -1.74
CA LEU A 28 17.12 -17.56 -2.76
C LEU A 28 16.26 -16.35 -2.40
N GLY A 29 15.98 -16.12 -1.12
CA GLY A 29 15.22 -14.95 -0.66
C GLY A 29 15.89 -13.63 -1.05
N ASP A 30 17.19 -13.50 -0.77
CA ASP A 30 17.97 -12.31 -1.15
C ASP A 30 18.17 -12.19 -2.69
N LEU A 31 17.96 -13.27 -3.44
CA LEU A 31 17.91 -13.30 -4.90
C LEU A 31 16.49 -13.18 -5.50
N ASN A 32 15.49 -12.79 -4.69
CA ASN A 32 14.08 -12.62 -5.07
C ASN A 32 13.41 -13.89 -5.64
N TYR A 33 13.73 -15.06 -5.12
CA TYR A 33 13.11 -16.36 -5.46
C TYR A 33 13.04 -16.63 -6.98
N PRO A 34 14.20 -16.77 -7.66
CA PRO A 34 14.27 -16.95 -9.11
C PRO A 34 13.57 -18.24 -9.55
N ARG A 35 12.44 -18.11 -10.28
CA ARG A 35 11.51 -19.23 -10.59
C ARG A 35 12.21 -20.50 -11.10
N ARG A 36 13.20 -20.38 -12.00
CA ARG A 36 13.96 -21.53 -12.55
C ARG A 36 14.71 -22.37 -11.51
N VAL A 37 15.13 -21.75 -10.42
CA VAL A 37 15.86 -22.44 -9.33
C VAL A 37 14.84 -22.95 -8.31
N VAL A 38 13.90 -22.10 -7.91
CA VAL A 38 12.80 -22.42 -6.97
C VAL A 38 11.98 -23.63 -7.44
N SER A 39 11.70 -23.76 -8.75
CA SER A 39 10.95 -24.91 -9.28
C SER A 39 11.72 -26.22 -9.31
N SER A 40 13.04 -26.20 -9.07
CA SER A 40 13.91 -27.38 -9.12
C SER A 40 14.36 -27.87 -7.74
N TRP A 41 14.38 -26.98 -6.76
CA TRP A 41 14.75 -27.31 -5.38
C TRP A 41 13.50 -27.83 -4.66
N SER A 42 13.61 -28.97 -3.98
CA SER A 42 12.51 -29.54 -3.21
C SER A 42 13.00 -30.48 -2.11
N GLY A 43 12.19 -30.65 -1.06
CA GLY A 43 12.50 -31.49 0.10
C GLY A 43 13.46 -30.87 1.12
N ASN A 44 13.95 -31.70 2.05
CA ASN A 44 14.79 -31.31 3.19
C ASN A 44 16.28 -31.70 3.06
N ASP A 45 16.72 -32.15 1.88
CA ASP A 45 18.11 -32.55 1.64
C ASP A 45 18.56 -32.04 0.25
N PRO A 46 19.48 -31.07 0.18
CA PRO A 46 19.98 -30.52 -1.08
C PRO A 46 21.03 -31.43 -1.75
N CYS A 47 21.43 -32.53 -1.10
CA CYS A 47 22.39 -33.50 -1.59
C CYS A 47 21.74 -34.85 -1.96
N GLY A 48 20.51 -35.08 -1.51
CA GLY A 48 19.68 -36.25 -1.85
C GLY A 48 18.71 -36.03 -3.01
N ALA A 49 18.58 -34.79 -3.49
CA ALA A 49 17.78 -34.41 -4.65
C ALA A 49 18.63 -33.55 -5.62
N ASP A 50 18.36 -33.63 -6.92
CA ASP A 50 19.11 -32.95 -7.99
C ASP A 50 18.83 -31.42 -8.04
N TRP A 51 19.19 -30.71 -6.98
CA TRP A 51 18.99 -29.26 -6.85
C TRP A 51 19.86 -28.50 -7.87
N VAL A 52 19.22 -27.83 -8.84
CA VAL A 52 19.93 -27.14 -9.92
C VAL A 52 20.91 -26.12 -9.35
N GLY A 53 22.18 -26.26 -9.73
CA GLY A 53 23.27 -25.37 -9.33
C GLY A 53 23.79 -25.59 -7.91
N VAL A 54 23.49 -26.74 -7.28
CA VAL A 54 24.08 -27.14 -5.98
C VAL A 54 24.80 -28.48 -6.15
N ASP A 55 26.10 -28.53 -5.85
CA ASP A 55 26.84 -29.80 -5.78
C ASP A 55 27.31 -30.08 -4.35
N CYS A 56 27.23 -31.33 -3.90
CA CYS A 56 27.66 -31.75 -2.57
C CYS A 56 28.96 -32.57 -2.57
N ASN A 57 29.65 -32.56 -1.44
CA ASN A 57 30.79 -33.42 -1.17
C ASN A 57 30.35 -34.84 -0.72
N PRO A 58 31.28 -35.80 -0.61
CA PRO A 58 30.96 -37.16 -0.14
C PRO A 58 30.37 -37.26 1.29
N ASP A 59 30.44 -36.19 2.10
CA ASP A 59 29.86 -36.14 3.45
C ASP A 59 28.40 -35.61 3.45
N HIS A 60 27.74 -35.55 2.28
CA HIS A 60 26.41 -34.94 2.09
C HIS A 60 26.34 -33.48 2.56
N LYS A 61 27.39 -32.70 2.26
CA LYS A 61 27.42 -31.25 2.54
C LYS A 61 27.62 -30.44 1.28
N VAL A 62 26.92 -29.31 1.19
CA VAL A 62 27.00 -28.38 0.06
C VAL A 62 28.44 -27.90 -0.12
N SER A 63 28.97 -28.14 -1.31
CA SER A 63 30.37 -27.88 -1.68
C SER A 63 30.51 -26.87 -2.82
N SER A 64 29.43 -26.66 -3.57
CA SER A 64 29.41 -25.83 -4.78
C SER A 64 28.05 -25.16 -4.91
N ILE A 65 28.05 -23.86 -5.23
CA ILE A 65 26.87 -23.15 -5.71
C ILE A 65 27.23 -22.56 -7.08
N SER A 66 26.57 -22.99 -8.14
CA SER A 66 26.92 -22.66 -9.52
C SER A 66 25.68 -22.35 -10.37
N LEU A 67 25.38 -21.06 -10.54
CA LEU A 67 24.22 -20.55 -11.28
C LEU A 67 24.60 -19.44 -12.30
N PRO A 68 25.50 -19.72 -13.28
CA PRO A 68 25.93 -18.74 -14.27
C PRO A 68 24.85 -18.46 -15.32
N ASN A 69 24.67 -17.20 -15.72
CA ASN A 69 23.67 -16.77 -16.72
C ASN A 69 22.19 -17.09 -16.36
N PHE A 70 21.87 -17.30 -15.09
CA PHE A 70 20.49 -17.56 -14.62
C PHE A 70 19.59 -16.32 -14.59
N HIS A 71 20.11 -15.14 -14.99
CA HIS A 71 19.43 -13.84 -14.93
C HIS A 71 19.02 -13.46 -13.49
N LEU A 72 19.81 -13.92 -12.51
CA LEU A 72 19.58 -13.66 -11.08
C LEU A 72 19.64 -12.16 -10.81
N ASN A 73 18.74 -11.66 -9.95
CA ASN A 73 18.73 -10.29 -9.47
C ASN A 73 18.74 -10.27 -7.93
N GLY A 74 18.79 -9.11 -7.29
CA GLY A 74 18.87 -9.01 -5.82
C GLY A 74 20.30 -8.88 -5.32
N THR A 75 20.58 -9.46 -4.15
CA THR A 75 21.85 -9.31 -3.42
C THR A 75 22.44 -10.64 -2.96
N LEU A 76 23.75 -10.68 -2.71
CA LEU A 76 24.42 -11.86 -2.17
C LEU A 76 24.09 -12.06 -0.68
N SER A 77 23.51 -13.21 -0.33
CA SER A 77 23.08 -13.45 1.05
C SER A 77 24.24 -13.72 2.02
N PRO A 78 24.23 -13.13 3.23
CA PRO A 78 25.11 -13.55 4.33
C PRO A 78 24.95 -15.03 4.73
N SER A 79 23.80 -15.65 4.43
CA SER A 79 23.45 -17.03 4.81
C SER A 79 24.46 -18.06 4.30
N VAL A 80 25.01 -17.84 3.10
CA VAL A 80 26.00 -18.72 2.45
C VAL A 80 27.26 -18.88 3.31
N GLY A 81 27.55 -17.92 4.19
CA GLY A 81 28.63 -18.02 5.19
C GLY A 81 28.44 -19.13 6.23
N LYS A 82 27.23 -19.73 6.34
CA LYS A 82 26.93 -20.89 7.19
C LYS A 82 27.37 -22.23 6.57
N LEU A 83 27.62 -22.27 5.25
CA LEU A 83 27.95 -23.49 4.50
C LEU A 83 29.44 -23.83 4.58
N ASN A 84 29.88 -24.39 5.70
CA ASN A 84 31.31 -24.61 5.99
C ASN A 84 32.06 -25.51 4.98
N SER A 85 31.37 -26.39 4.25
CA SER A 85 31.98 -27.25 3.22
C SER A 85 32.12 -26.58 1.84
N LEU A 86 31.66 -25.34 1.67
CA LEU A 86 31.61 -24.65 0.38
C LEU A 86 33.02 -24.36 -0.17
N LEU A 87 33.34 -25.00 -1.31
CA LEU A 87 34.60 -24.89 -2.05
C LEU A 87 34.54 -23.81 -3.14
N GLN A 88 33.40 -23.68 -3.83
CA GLN A 88 33.22 -22.74 -4.93
C GLN A 88 31.84 -22.07 -4.95
N VAL A 89 31.83 -20.80 -5.35
CA VAL A 89 30.62 -20.04 -5.69
C VAL A 89 30.83 -19.43 -7.08
N ARG A 90 29.90 -19.69 -8.01
CA ARG A 90 29.94 -19.28 -9.41
C ARG A 90 28.59 -18.66 -9.79
N LEU A 91 28.54 -17.35 -9.87
CA LEU A 91 27.33 -16.57 -10.16
C LEU A 91 27.58 -15.58 -11.32
N GLU A 92 28.52 -15.92 -12.21
CA GLU A 92 28.91 -15.05 -13.32
C GLU A 92 27.79 -14.74 -14.31
N SER A 93 27.86 -13.56 -14.93
CA SER A 93 26.92 -13.07 -15.94
C SER A 93 25.46 -13.05 -15.46
N ASN A 94 25.24 -12.46 -14.28
CA ASN A 94 23.92 -12.24 -13.71
C ASN A 94 23.69 -10.74 -13.43
N ASN A 95 22.54 -10.38 -12.88
CA ASN A 95 22.19 -9.00 -12.53
C ASN A 95 22.25 -8.76 -11.01
N ILE A 96 23.16 -9.45 -10.30
CA ILE A 96 23.29 -9.35 -8.83
C ILE A 96 23.92 -8.01 -8.46
N THR A 97 23.39 -7.38 -7.41
CA THR A 97 23.76 -6.06 -6.91
C THR A 97 24.28 -6.13 -5.48
N GLY A 98 24.77 -5.00 -4.94
CA GLY A 98 25.20 -4.91 -3.55
C GLY A 98 26.67 -5.30 -3.31
N SER A 99 27.10 -5.24 -2.05
CA SER A 99 28.45 -5.59 -1.62
C SER A 99 28.56 -7.08 -1.27
N ILE A 100 29.76 -7.66 -1.42
CA ILE A 100 30.02 -9.04 -1.00
C ILE A 100 29.96 -9.14 0.54
N PRO A 101 29.16 -10.06 1.13
CA PRO A 101 29.06 -10.19 2.58
C PRO A 101 30.40 -10.55 3.22
N THR A 102 30.76 -9.84 4.31
CA THR A 102 32.01 -10.09 5.05
C THR A 102 32.10 -11.50 5.61
N ASN A 103 30.97 -12.12 5.98
CA ASN A 103 30.89 -13.50 6.49
C ASN A 103 31.38 -14.56 5.48
N TRP A 104 31.53 -14.22 4.19
CA TRP A 104 32.07 -15.13 3.19
C TRP A 104 33.61 -15.26 3.30
N THR A 105 34.31 -14.27 3.88
CA THR A 105 35.78 -14.35 4.07
C THR A 105 36.18 -15.35 5.16
N THR A 106 35.26 -15.65 6.09
CA THR A 106 35.45 -16.62 7.16
C THR A 106 35.20 -18.07 6.74
N LEU A 107 34.65 -18.33 5.54
CA LEU A 107 34.44 -19.68 5.04
C LEU A 107 35.77 -20.46 5.04
N PRO A 108 35.82 -21.66 5.67
CA PRO A 108 37.09 -22.35 5.89
C PRO A 108 37.67 -22.90 4.59
N SER A 109 36.79 -23.43 3.73
CA SER A 109 37.11 -24.27 2.56
C SER A 109 37.02 -23.54 1.21
N LEU A 110 36.57 -22.28 1.18
CA LEU A 110 36.35 -21.55 -0.08
C LEU A 110 37.65 -21.36 -0.86
N THR A 111 37.62 -21.67 -2.16
CA THR A 111 38.75 -21.57 -3.10
C THR A 111 38.45 -20.74 -4.34
N VAL A 112 37.19 -20.68 -4.78
CA VAL A 112 36.77 -19.90 -5.96
C VAL A 112 35.52 -19.10 -5.63
N LEU A 113 35.56 -17.81 -5.94
CA LEU A 113 34.41 -16.91 -5.91
C LEU A 113 34.35 -16.14 -7.23
N ASP A 114 33.45 -16.55 -8.13
CA ASP A 114 33.19 -15.87 -9.40
C ASP A 114 31.88 -15.08 -9.33
N LEU A 115 32.02 -13.76 -9.43
CA LEU A 115 30.94 -12.78 -9.51
C LEU A 115 31.16 -11.85 -10.72
N SER A 116 31.87 -12.32 -11.74
CA SER A 116 32.12 -11.54 -12.96
C SER A 116 30.81 -11.24 -13.71
N GLY A 117 30.78 -10.13 -14.45
CA GLY A 117 29.60 -9.72 -15.23
C GLY A 117 28.33 -9.46 -14.40
N ASN A 118 28.47 -8.85 -13.21
CA ASN A 118 27.37 -8.48 -12.31
C ASN A 118 27.39 -6.96 -12.02
N ASN A 119 26.64 -6.49 -11.01
CA ASN A 119 26.61 -5.11 -10.53
C ASN A 119 27.10 -4.99 -9.07
N ILE A 120 28.16 -5.72 -8.71
CA ILE A 120 28.77 -5.66 -7.38
C ILE A 120 29.34 -4.26 -7.10
N ILE A 121 29.13 -3.76 -5.87
CA ILE A 121 29.61 -2.45 -5.41
C ILE A 121 30.63 -2.57 -4.26
N PRO A 122 31.50 -1.57 -4.04
CA PRO A 122 32.38 -1.52 -2.87
C PRO A 122 31.60 -1.36 -1.55
N PRO A 123 32.20 -1.68 -0.38
CA PRO A 123 33.58 -2.16 -0.19
C PRO A 123 33.74 -3.64 -0.52
N LEU A 124 34.91 -4.01 -1.06
CA LEU A 124 35.30 -5.40 -1.27
C LEU A 124 35.95 -5.95 0.02
N PRO A 125 35.44 -7.05 0.61
CA PRO A 125 36.01 -7.62 1.83
C PRO A 125 37.29 -8.42 1.52
N ALA A 126 38.22 -8.48 2.49
CA ALA A 126 39.51 -9.14 2.31
C ALA A 126 39.40 -10.66 2.47
N PHE A 127 39.47 -11.40 1.36
CA PHE A 127 39.53 -12.86 1.35
C PHE A 127 40.96 -13.39 1.62
N LYS A 128 41.06 -14.66 2.05
CA LYS A 128 42.34 -15.38 2.13
C LYS A 128 43.00 -15.42 0.75
N ARG A 129 44.34 -15.34 0.68
CA ARG A 129 45.11 -15.39 -0.58
C ARG A 129 44.90 -16.66 -1.42
N THR A 130 44.36 -17.71 -0.82
CA THR A 130 43.99 -18.97 -1.48
C THR A 130 42.66 -18.90 -2.25
N VAL A 131 41.85 -17.86 -2.04
CA VAL A 131 40.57 -17.65 -2.74
C VAL A 131 40.83 -16.93 -4.05
N LYS A 132 40.52 -17.57 -5.17
CA LYS A 132 40.48 -16.96 -6.50
C LYS A 132 39.19 -16.15 -6.64
N LEU A 133 39.30 -14.84 -6.44
CA LEU A 133 38.21 -13.87 -6.58
C LEU A 133 38.17 -13.30 -8.01
N LEU A 134 37.04 -13.48 -8.71
CA LEU A 134 36.82 -13.01 -10.08
C LEU A 134 35.68 -11.98 -10.09
N LEU A 135 36.02 -10.74 -10.47
CA LEU A 135 35.14 -9.56 -10.41
C LEU A 135 35.13 -8.74 -11.71
N THR A 136 35.70 -9.26 -12.80
CA THR A 136 35.73 -8.58 -14.10
C THR A 136 34.32 -8.29 -14.62
N GLY A 137 34.13 -7.17 -15.33
CA GLY A 137 32.83 -6.81 -15.90
C GLY A 137 31.78 -6.28 -14.91
N ASN A 138 32.17 -5.89 -13.68
CA ASN A 138 31.30 -5.18 -12.75
C ASN A 138 31.44 -3.65 -12.93
N PRO A 139 30.44 -2.92 -13.46
CA PRO A 139 30.60 -1.51 -13.84
C PRO A 139 30.96 -0.58 -12.68
N MET A 140 30.40 -0.85 -11.49
CA MET A 140 30.53 0.01 -10.32
C MET A 140 31.85 -0.15 -9.56
N LEU A 141 32.65 -1.18 -9.86
CA LEU A 141 33.98 -1.37 -9.26
C LEU A 141 35.08 -0.55 -9.98
N ASN A 142 34.88 -0.21 -11.26
CA ASN A 142 35.91 0.44 -12.08
C ASN A 142 36.10 1.95 -11.83
N ASN A 143 35.23 2.60 -11.06
CA ASN A 143 35.24 4.07 -10.91
C ASN A 143 36.17 4.61 -9.79
N ASN A 144 36.87 3.75 -9.05
CA ASN A 144 37.72 4.15 -7.91
C ASN A 144 39.12 3.51 -7.93
N GLN A 145 39.95 3.85 -8.93
CA GLN A 145 41.38 3.55 -8.88
C GLN A 145 42.24 4.80 -9.13
N PRO A 146 42.82 5.42 -8.08
CA PRO A 146 43.94 6.33 -8.22
C PRO A 146 45.18 5.55 -8.67
N ASN A 147 45.97 6.13 -9.57
CA ASN A 147 47.24 5.55 -10.02
C ASN A 147 48.24 5.43 -8.86
N THR A 148 48.67 4.20 -8.54
CA THR A 148 49.98 3.97 -7.89
C THR A 148 50.71 2.81 -8.58
N SER A 149 51.82 3.16 -9.22
CA SER A 149 52.75 2.26 -9.88
C SER A 149 53.47 1.33 -8.89
N SER A 150 53.59 0.04 -9.22
CA SER A 150 54.56 -0.87 -8.61
C SER A 150 55.84 -0.97 -9.46
N PRO A 151 57.04 -1.04 -8.86
CA PRO A 151 58.29 -1.10 -9.60
C PRO A 151 58.63 -2.54 -10.01
N GLN A 152 58.90 -2.77 -11.29
CA GLN A 152 59.52 -4.02 -11.77
C GLN A 152 61.04 -3.86 -11.91
N GLY A 153 61.79 -4.65 -11.15
CA GLY A 153 63.23 -4.86 -11.33
C GLY A 153 63.52 -6.00 -12.32
N ASN A 154 64.56 -5.83 -13.13
CA ASN A 154 64.89 -6.67 -14.29
C ASN A 154 65.31 -8.12 -14.00
N SER A 155 64.92 -9.03 -14.89
CA SER A 155 65.78 -10.02 -15.61
C SER A 155 64.86 -11.02 -16.35
N SER A 156 65.15 -11.54 -17.56
CA SER A 156 66.18 -11.25 -18.56
C SER A 156 65.82 -11.92 -19.90
N SER A 157 65.97 -11.20 -21.03
CA SER A 157 66.57 -11.60 -22.34
C SER A 157 66.39 -13.01 -22.98
N PRO A 158 66.48 -13.18 -24.33
CA PRO A 158 66.42 -12.17 -25.42
C PRO A 158 65.85 -12.61 -26.82
N VAL A 159 65.85 -11.63 -27.76
CA VAL A 159 66.21 -11.73 -29.21
C VAL A 159 65.13 -12.04 -30.31
N ASN A 160 65.26 -11.26 -31.41
CA ASN A 160 64.65 -11.34 -32.76
C ASN A 160 63.16 -10.95 -32.93
N ALA A 161 62.72 -10.22 -33.98
CA ALA A 161 63.40 -9.63 -35.15
C ALA A 161 62.73 -8.31 -35.63
N ALA A 162 63.32 -7.65 -36.64
CA ALA A 162 62.91 -6.36 -37.21
C ALA A 162 62.23 -6.51 -38.62
N PRO A 163 62.12 -5.51 -39.52
CA PRO A 163 61.05 -4.48 -39.50
C PRO A 163 60.39 -4.17 -40.88
N SER A 164 59.49 -3.16 -40.88
CA SER A 164 59.31 -2.09 -41.91
C SER A 164 58.50 -2.27 -43.22
N SER A 165 57.86 -1.15 -43.63
CA SER A 165 57.47 -0.73 -45.01
C SER A 165 56.25 -1.41 -45.69
N GLU A 166 55.42 -0.80 -46.56
CA GLU A 166 55.17 0.60 -47.04
C GLU A 166 53.88 0.65 -47.95
N VAL A 167 53.22 1.84 -48.12
CA VAL A 167 52.62 2.37 -49.41
C VAL A 167 51.34 1.70 -50.05
N PRO A 168 50.41 2.39 -50.79
CA PRO A 168 49.90 3.78 -50.74
C PRO A 168 48.39 4.03 -51.16
N THR A 169 48.02 5.33 -51.24
CA THR A 169 47.00 6.12 -52.04
C THR A 169 46.01 5.46 -53.06
N THR A 170 44.87 6.06 -53.51
CA THR A 170 44.71 7.42 -54.15
C THR A 170 43.23 7.85 -54.46
N ALA A 171 42.95 9.17 -54.43
CA ALA A 171 41.91 10.00 -55.16
C ALA A 171 40.38 9.65 -55.19
N GLY A 172 39.42 10.59 -55.30
CA GLY A 172 39.44 12.08 -55.29
C GLY A 172 38.13 12.78 -55.80
N SER A 173 38.07 14.12 -55.72
CA SER A 173 37.17 15.09 -56.45
C SER A 173 35.66 15.21 -56.06
N THR A 174 34.90 16.33 -56.21
CA THR A 174 35.15 17.81 -56.20
C THR A 174 33.83 18.63 -56.03
N ILE A 175 33.89 19.75 -55.28
CA ILE A 175 33.26 21.10 -55.51
C ILE A 175 31.79 21.24 -55.98
N SER A 176 30.95 21.99 -55.22
CA SER A 176 30.31 23.25 -55.67
C SER A 176 29.45 24.00 -54.62
N ASN A 177 29.48 25.32 -54.72
CA ASN A 177 28.65 26.39 -54.11
C ASN A 177 28.44 27.42 -55.27
N PRO A 178 27.53 28.46 -55.27
CA PRO A 178 27.23 29.34 -54.13
C PRO A 178 25.84 30.07 -54.08
N SER A 179 25.67 30.89 -53.01
CA SER A 179 24.99 32.22 -52.97
C SER A 179 23.50 32.44 -53.28
N ARG A 180 22.78 33.09 -52.34
CA ARG A 180 22.24 34.48 -52.55
C ARG A 180 21.80 35.19 -51.25
N GLU A 181 21.72 36.51 -51.32
CA GLU A 181 21.49 37.45 -50.21
C GLU A 181 20.01 37.73 -49.93
N SER A 182 19.69 38.29 -48.76
CA SER A 182 19.01 39.61 -48.70
C SER A 182 19.06 40.23 -47.30
N THR A 183 19.26 41.54 -47.26
CA THR A 183 19.28 42.39 -46.05
C THR A 183 17.91 43.02 -45.83
N GLY A 184 17.47 43.11 -44.57
CA GLY A 184 16.23 43.80 -44.17
C GLY A 184 16.46 44.67 -42.93
N ARG A 185 16.64 45.97 -43.12
CA ARG A 185 17.01 46.94 -42.07
C ARG A 185 15.89 47.97 -41.92
N ASN A 186 14.96 47.75 -41.00
CA ASN A 186 13.81 48.64 -40.81
C ASN A 186 14.11 49.76 -39.80
N THR A 187 14.28 50.98 -40.32
CA THR A 187 14.29 52.24 -39.56
C THR A 187 12.87 52.66 -39.20
N PHE A 188 12.59 52.92 -37.91
CA PHE A 188 11.32 53.50 -37.45
C PHE A 188 11.38 55.03 -37.35
N HIS A 189 10.28 55.68 -37.75
CA HIS A 189 10.10 57.14 -37.74
C HIS A 189 9.39 57.59 -36.43
N PRO A 190 9.74 58.74 -35.83
CA PRO A 190 9.21 59.10 -34.50
C PRO A 190 7.96 60.00 -34.55
N SER A 191 6.76 59.45 -34.32
CA SER A 191 5.55 60.27 -34.10
C SER A 191 4.34 59.58 -33.41
N THR A 192 4.53 58.77 -32.37
CA THR A 192 3.38 58.23 -31.58
C THR A 192 3.64 58.02 -30.07
N LEU A 193 4.55 58.78 -29.46
CA LEU A 193 5.02 58.52 -28.08
C LEU A 193 4.20 59.18 -26.95
N VAL A 194 3.02 59.73 -27.25
CA VAL A 194 2.19 60.48 -26.26
C VAL A 194 0.94 59.70 -25.80
N ALA A 195 0.52 58.66 -26.53
CA ALA A 195 -0.74 57.94 -26.25
C ALA A 195 -0.65 56.78 -25.23
N ILE A 196 0.54 56.31 -24.87
CA ILE A 196 0.74 55.07 -24.09
C ILE A 196 1.17 55.35 -22.63
N VAL A 197 1.72 56.54 -22.34
CA VAL A 197 2.28 56.85 -21.01
C VAL A 197 1.19 57.06 -19.94
N ILE A 198 0.04 57.62 -20.34
CA ILE A 198 -1.05 57.98 -19.41
C ILE A 198 -1.76 56.75 -18.81
N PRO A 199 -2.15 55.70 -19.57
CA PRO A 199 -2.77 54.51 -19.00
C PRO A 199 -1.84 53.75 -18.04
N VAL A 200 -0.57 53.59 -18.39
CA VAL A 200 0.39 52.82 -17.59
C VAL A 200 0.65 53.47 -16.22
N ALA A 201 0.74 54.80 -16.17
CA ALA A 201 0.84 55.53 -14.90
C ALA A 201 -0.40 55.34 -14.01
N SER A 202 -1.61 55.37 -14.59
CA SER A 202 -2.85 55.15 -13.83
C SER A 202 -2.95 53.73 -13.25
N ALA A 203 -2.54 52.71 -14.00
CA ALA A 203 -2.53 51.32 -13.55
C ALA A 203 -1.54 51.09 -12.38
N ALA A 204 -0.35 51.70 -12.43
CA ALA A 204 0.63 51.60 -11.36
C ALA A 204 0.11 52.19 -10.04
N VAL A 205 -0.54 53.36 -10.06
CA VAL A 205 -1.16 53.97 -8.87
C VAL A 205 -2.26 53.09 -8.29
N LEU A 206 -3.08 52.47 -9.14
CA LEU A 206 -4.17 51.59 -8.72
C LEU A 206 -3.64 50.32 -8.03
N ILE A 207 -2.56 49.72 -8.55
CA ILE A 207 -1.87 48.58 -7.90
C ILE A 207 -1.26 48.99 -6.56
N CYS A 208 -0.60 50.16 -6.49
CA CYS A 208 -0.03 50.70 -5.25
C CYS A 208 -1.06 50.96 -4.15
N LEU A 209 -2.34 51.21 -4.49
CA LEU A 209 -3.42 51.38 -3.53
C LEU A 209 -4.10 50.05 -3.14
N LEU A 210 -4.26 49.12 -4.08
CA LEU A 210 -4.93 47.84 -3.83
C LEU A 210 -4.09 46.87 -2.98
N VAL A 211 -2.77 46.82 -3.17
CA VAL A 211 -1.90 45.88 -2.43
C VAL A 211 -1.89 46.15 -0.91
N PRO A 212 -1.71 47.39 -0.42
CA PRO A 212 -1.80 47.68 1.02
C PRO A 212 -3.19 47.40 1.59
N MET A 213 -4.25 47.70 0.84
CA MET A 213 -5.64 47.45 1.24
C MET A 213 -5.89 45.95 1.40
N PHE A 214 -5.42 45.12 0.45
CA PHE A 214 -5.48 43.67 0.52
C PHE A 214 -4.70 43.11 1.72
N VAL A 215 -3.48 43.60 1.98
CA VAL A 215 -2.67 43.22 3.16
C VAL A 215 -3.36 43.62 4.47
N PHE A 216 -4.00 44.79 4.53
CA PHE A 216 -4.78 45.23 5.68
C PHE A 216 -6.01 44.34 5.91
N CYS A 217 -6.77 43.99 4.86
CA CYS A 217 -7.87 43.03 4.94
C CYS A 217 -7.40 41.63 5.38
N TYR A 218 -6.24 41.16 4.90
CA TYR A 218 -5.67 39.88 5.32
C TYR A 218 -5.25 39.88 6.78
N LYS A 219 -4.62 40.95 7.27
CA LYS A 219 -4.31 41.12 8.70
C LYS A 219 -5.58 41.20 9.55
N LYS A 220 -6.60 41.95 9.12
CA LYS A 220 -7.87 42.08 9.84
C LYS A 220 -8.66 40.76 9.90
N ARG A 221 -8.62 39.93 8.85
CA ARG A 221 -9.24 38.58 8.85
C ARG A 221 -8.56 37.57 9.78
N ARG A 222 -7.28 37.76 10.14
CA ARG A 222 -6.60 36.92 11.16
C ARG A 222 -6.89 37.33 12.61
N ALA A 223 -7.63 38.42 12.84
CA ALA A 223 -7.94 38.95 14.17
C ALA A 223 -9.36 38.60 14.66
N ALA A 224 -9.98 37.54 14.10
CA ALA A 224 -11.30 37.05 14.52
C ALA A 224 -11.15 35.66 15.17
N PRO A 225 -11.29 35.54 16.51
CA PRO A 225 -11.40 34.25 17.17
C PRO A 225 -12.80 33.67 16.94
N LEU A 226 -12.86 32.40 16.51
CA LEU A 226 -14.09 31.60 16.56
C LEU A 226 -14.15 30.86 17.92
N PRO A 227 -15.32 30.73 18.55
CA PRO A 227 -15.44 30.07 19.84
C PRO A 227 -15.29 28.55 19.71
N VAL A 228 -14.34 27.97 20.43
CA VAL A 228 -14.18 26.52 20.52
C VAL A 228 -14.98 26.02 21.74
N THR A 229 -16.08 25.33 21.50
CA THR A 229 -16.86 24.67 22.57
C THR A 229 -16.17 23.37 22.98
N SER A 230 -15.42 23.41 24.09
CA SER A 230 -14.86 22.20 24.71
C SER A 230 -15.93 21.46 25.51
N LEU A 231 -16.35 20.29 25.03
CA LEU A 231 -17.09 19.34 25.87
C LEU A 231 -16.09 18.63 26.79
N VAL A 232 -16.21 18.85 28.09
CA VAL A 232 -15.38 18.19 29.11
C VAL A 232 -16.21 17.07 29.75
N VAL A 233 -15.81 15.82 29.50
CA VAL A 233 -16.34 14.66 30.23
C VAL A 233 -15.34 14.29 31.33
N HIS A 234 -15.81 14.21 32.57
CA HIS A 234 -15.03 13.69 33.69
C HIS A 234 -15.48 12.25 33.99
N PRO A 235 -14.57 11.26 33.94
CA PRO A 235 -14.79 10.03 34.68
C PRO A 235 -14.78 10.36 36.18
N ARG A 236 -15.91 10.17 36.85
CA ARG A 236 -15.95 9.98 38.29
C ARG A 236 -15.87 8.48 38.54
N ASP A 237 -14.85 8.03 39.27
CA ASP A 237 -14.86 6.74 39.93
C ASP A 237 -14.55 6.97 41.43
N PRO A 238 -15.32 6.42 42.41
CA PRO A 238 -15.36 7.00 43.77
C PRO A 238 -14.32 6.50 44.78
N LEU A 239 -13.22 5.85 44.37
CA LEU A 239 -12.42 4.99 45.26
C LEU A 239 -10.88 5.14 45.17
N ASP A 240 -10.33 6.36 45.24
CA ASP A 240 -9.02 6.65 45.91
C ASP A 240 -8.80 8.17 46.08
N PRO A 241 -8.46 8.74 47.25
CA PRO A 241 -8.24 10.19 47.40
C PRO A 241 -6.88 10.72 46.91
N ASP A 242 -5.86 9.87 46.77
CA ASP A 242 -4.45 10.30 46.95
C ASP A 242 -3.55 10.33 45.69
N ASN A 243 -4.12 10.53 44.49
CA ASN A 243 -3.29 10.69 43.27
C ASN A 243 -3.70 11.88 42.37
N SER A 244 -3.44 13.09 42.86
CA SER A 244 -3.69 14.34 42.11
C SER A 244 -2.53 14.71 41.17
N VAL A 245 -2.48 14.06 40.00
CA VAL A 245 -1.51 14.41 38.93
C VAL A 245 -1.89 15.75 38.30
N LYS A 246 -1.28 16.82 38.80
CA LYS A 246 -1.54 18.22 38.39
C LYS A 246 -0.75 18.60 37.13
N ILE A 247 -1.32 18.34 35.94
CA ILE A 247 -0.74 18.77 34.67
C ILE A 247 -1.02 20.26 34.46
N ALA A 248 0.01 21.10 34.57
CA ALA A 248 -0.05 22.51 34.22
C ALA A 248 0.31 22.72 32.75
N VAL A 249 -0.54 23.40 31.98
CA VAL A 249 -0.25 23.84 30.61
C VAL A 249 0.48 25.18 30.69
N ALA A 250 1.76 25.20 30.30
CA ALA A 250 2.57 26.42 30.26
C ALA A 250 2.68 26.93 28.82
N ASP A 251 1.96 28.02 28.52
CA ASP A 251 2.12 28.76 27.26
C ASP A 251 3.45 29.53 27.29
N SER A 252 4.29 29.34 26.27
CA SER A 252 5.71 29.73 26.29
C SER A 252 6.08 30.64 25.13
N THR A 253 5.66 31.92 25.21
CA THR A 253 6.28 33.02 24.47
C THR A 253 6.71 34.15 25.41
N GLY A 254 7.99 34.13 25.82
CA GLY A 254 8.60 35.23 26.58
C GLY A 254 9.93 34.86 27.26
N ASN A 255 11.02 35.52 26.86
CA ASN A 255 12.27 35.52 27.64
C ASN A 255 12.05 36.22 28.99
N PHE A 256 12.58 35.68 30.09
CA PHE A 256 13.67 36.34 30.85
C PHE A 256 14.25 35.40 31.94
N SER A 257 15.39 35.82 32.50
CA SER A 257 16.35 35.02 33.26
C SER A 257 16.06 34.87 34.77
N ALA A 258 16.28 33.67 35.33
CA ALA A 258 16.79 33.45 36.68
C ALA A 258 17.51 32.09 36.76
N GLY A 259 18.55 31.97 37.58
CA GLY A 259 19.44 30.80 37.60
C GLY A 259 19.06 29.69 38.58
N GLY A 260 19.48 28.46 38.27
CA GLY A 260 19.42 27.29 39.16
C GLY A 260 20.30 26.17 38.58
N SER A 261 21.27 25.68 39.37
CA SER A 261 22.27 24.72 38.90
C SER A 261 21.74 23.29 38.90
N GLY A 262 22.00 22.54 37.82
CA GLY A 262 21.61 21.13 37.67
C GLY A 262 22.29 20.51 36.46
N SER A 263 23.47 19.93 36.66
CA SER A 263 24.24 19.26 35.60
C SER A 263 23.73 17.84 35.34
N ILE A 264 23.63 17.45 34.06
CA ILE A 264 24.25 16.23 33.49
C ILE A 264 23.98 16.14 31.96
N ASN A 265 25.03 15.83 31.19
CA ASN A 265 24.97 15.50 29.75
C ASN A 265 24.25 14.13 29.57
N ASN A 266 23.63 13.70 28.47
CA ASN A 266 23.88 13.85 27.02
C ASN A 266 22.62 13.24 26.31
N SER A 267 22.37 13.26 24.99
CA SER A 267 23.17 13.69 23.85
C SER A 267 22.28 14.23 22.70
N ARG A 268 22.60 13.93 21.43
CA ARG A 268 21.84 14.32 20.22
C ARG A 268 21.03 13.14 19.66
N GLY A 269 19.74 13.37 19.42
CA GLY A 269 18.91 12.57 18.53
C GLY A 269 17.74 13.44 18.06
N GLY A 270 17.76 13.89 16.80
CA GLY A 270 16.78 14.84 16.28
C GLY A 270 15.40 14.21 16.11
N LEU A 271 14.58 14.24 17.16
CA LEU A 271 13.19 13.81 17.11
C LEU A 271 12.38 14.85 16.33
N HIS A 272 12.13 14.57 15.05
CA HIS A 272 11.12 15.30 14.28
C HIS A 272 9.73 14.90 14.79
N VAL A 273 9.29 15.53 15.88
CA VAL A 273 7.91 15.42 16.37
C VAL A 273 7.01 16.02 15.30
N ILE A 274 6.27 15.18 14.59
CA ILE A 274 5.16 15.65 13.76
C ILE A 274 4.00 15.92 14.71
N GLU A 275 3.76 17.21 14.95
CA GLU A 275 2.75 17.71 15.88
C GLU A 275 1.34 17.57 15.28
N ALA A 276 0.60 16.55 15.73
CA ALA A 276 -0.84 16.41 15.56
C ALA A 276 -1.40 15.60 16.75
N GLY A 277 -2.47 16.09 17.38
CA GLY A 277 -2.84 15.69 18.75
C GLY A 277 -3.28 14.22 18.93
N ASN A 278 -2.98 13.68 20.12
CA ASN A 278 -3.54 12.46 20.74
C ASN A 278 -3.57 11.15 19.92
N LEU A 279 -2.74 11.02 18.88
CA LEU A 279 -2.62 9.78 18.10
C LEU A 279 -1.55 8.81 18.63
N VAL A 280 -0.82 9.12 19.70
CA VAL A 280 0.28 8.26 20.20
C VAL A 280 -0.22 7.29 21.27
N ILE A 281 -0.03 5.99 21.04
CA ILE A 281 -0.38 4.91 21.97
C ILE A 281 0.91 4.20 22.42
N SER A 282 1.05 3.88 23.71
CA SER A 282 2.22 3.16 24.25
C SER A 282 2.30 1.72 23.71
N VAL A 283 3.51 1.24 23.37
CA VAL A 283 3.72 -0.16 22.96
C VAL A 283 3.31 -1.12 24.08
N GLN A 284 3.40 -0.72 25.35
CA GLN A 284 2.98 -1.56 26.49
C GLN A 284 1.48 -1.85 26.46
N VAL A 285 0.65 -0.84 26.15
CA VAL A 285 -0.80 -1.00 25.97
C VAL A 285 -1.07 -1.92 24.78
N LEU A 286 -0.40 -1.68 23.64
CA LEU A 286 -0.56 -2.50 22.44
C LEU A 286 -0.10 -3.94 22.64
N ARG A 287 0.91 -4.20 23.49
CA ARG A 287 1.28 -5.55 23.92
C ARG A 287 0.19 -6.17 24.79
N ASN A 288 -0.35 -5.46 25.78
CA ASN A 288 -1.41 -6.01 26.64
C ASN A 288 -2.62 -6.49 25.80
N VAL A 289 -3.18 -5.58 24.99
CA VAL A 289 -4.42 -5.83 24.22
C VAL A 289 -4.27 -6.83 23.07
N THR A 290 -3.04 -7.12 22.63
CA THR A 290 -2.73 -8.15 21.61
C THR A 290 -2.16 -9.45 22.21
N LYS A 291 -2.15 -9.59 23.55
CA LYS A 291 -1.53 -10.71 24.28
C LYS A 291 -0.04 -10.90 23.93
N ASN A 292 0.69 -9.80 23.85
CA ASN A 292 2.08 -9.67 23.40
C ASN A 292 2.29 -10.11 21.95
N PHE A 293 1.42 -9.64 21.04
CA PHE A 293 1.43 -9.96 19.61
C PHE A 293 1.32 -11.48 19.34
N ALA A 294 0.41 -12.14 20.05
CA ALA A 294 0.26 -13.59 20.01
C ALA A 294 -0.22 -14.08 18.62
N PRO A 295 0.27 -15.23 18.10
CA PRO A 295 -0.09 -15.74 16.77
C PRO A 295 -1.60 -15.97 16.57
N GLU A 296 -2.33 -16.36 17.62
CA GLU A 296 -3.79 -16.53 17.58
C GLU A 296 -4.58 -15.24 17.31
N ASN A 297 -3.94 -14.08 17.52
CA ASN A 297 -4.50 -12.77 17.20
C ASN A 297 -4.11 -12.30 15.78
N GLU A 298 -3.32 -13.05 15.00
CA GLU A 298 -2.89 -12.64 13.66
C GLU A 298 -4.05 -12.62 12.65
N LEU A 299 -4.41 -11.44 12.17
CA LEU A 299 -5.45 -11.21 11.15
C LEU A 299 -4.92 -11.38 9.72
N GLY A 300 -3.61 -11.18 9.55
CA GLY A 300 -2.89 -11.32 8.29
C GLY A 300 -1.46 -10.79 8.37
N ARG A 301 -0.64 -11.22 7.40
CA ARG A 301 0.79 -10.93 7.29
C ARG A 301 1.15 -10.67 5.83
N GLY A 302 2.02 -9.70 5.58
CA GLY A 302 2.46 -9.34 4.23
C GLY A 302 3.69 -8.44 4.23
N GLY A 303 4.05 -7.89 3.06
CA GLY A 303 5.26 -7.08 2.88
C GLY A 303 5.32 -5.76 3.67
N PHE A 304 4.26 -5.41 4.40
CA PHE A 304 4.15 -4.23 5.26
C PHE A 304 4.15 -4.56 6.77
N GLY A 305 4.37 -5.83 7.13
CA GLY A 305 4.35 -6.34 8.49
C GLY A 305 3.17 -7.25 8.79
N VAL A 306 2.82 -7.35 10.07
CA VAL A 306 1.82 -8.26 10.62
C VAL A 306 0.70 -7.45 11.26
N VAL A 307 -0.55 -7.83 10.99
CA VAL A 307 -1.74 -7.19 11.57
C VAL A 307 -2.33 -8.10 12.64
N TYR A 308 -2.43 -7.61 13.87
CA TYR A 308 -3.02 -8.33 15.00
C TYR A 308 -4.38 -7.75 15.37
N LYS A 309 -5.31 -8.59 15.83
CA LYS A 309 -6.49 -8.15 16.56
C LYS A 309 -6.09 -7.75 17.98
N GLY A 310 -6.69 -6.67 18.47
CA GLY A 310 -6.68 -6.33 19.89
C GLY A 310 -8.04 -5.82 20.35
N GLU A 311 -8.20 -5.68 21.65
CA GLU A 311 -9.39 -5.12 22.29
C GLU A 311 -8.93 -4.19 23.42
N LEU A 312 -9.31 -2.91 23.34
CA LEU A 312 -8.99 -1.91 24.37
C LEU A 312 -9.83 -2.15 25.63
N ASP A 313 -9.43 -1.56 26.76
CA ASP A 313 -10.09 -1.74 28.05
C ASP A 313 -11.57 -1.26 28.08
N ASP A 314 -11.98 -0.44 27.09
CA ASP A 314 -13.36 0.02 26.88
C ASP A 314 -14.19 -0.91 25.96
N GLY A 315 -13.62 -2.05 25.54
CA GLY A 315 -14.23 -3.00 24.61
C GLY A 315 -14.03 -2.66 23.12
N THR A 316 -13.35 -1.55 22.78
CA THR A 316 -13.12 -1.16 21.39
C THR A 316 -12.18 -2.16 20.71
N GLN A 317 -12.68 -2.86 19.69
CA GLN A 317 -11.87 -3.76 18.87
C GLN A 317 -11.00 -2.99 17.87
N ILE A 318 -9.70 -3.32 17.86
CA ILE A 318 -8.68 -2.64 17.07
C ILE A 318 -7.89 -3.61 16.19
N ALA A 319 -7.35 -3.09 15.09
CA ALA A 319 -6.39 -3.79 14.23
C ALA A 319 -5.01 -3.12 14.33
N VAL A 320 -4.02 -3.87 14.81
CA VAL A 320 -2.67 -3.39 15.15
C VAL A 320 -1.69 -3.87 14.09
N LYS A 321 -1.37 -3.02 13.11
CA LYS A 321 -0.39 -3.25 12.02
C LYS A 321 1.01 -2.95 12.56
N ARG A 322 1.74 -3.98 12.97
CA ARG A 322 3.12 -3.92 13.47
C ARG A 322 4.10 -4.24 12.36
N MET A 323 5.05 -3.34 12.11
CA MET A 323 6.13 -3.59 11.16
C MET A 323 7.20 -4.50 11.79
N GLU A 324 7.73 -5.45 11.02
CA GLU A 324 8.74 -6.37 11.55
C GLU A 324 10.11 -5.67 11.69
N SER A 325 10.71 -5.83 12.86
CA SER A 325 11.94 -5.11 13.25
C SER A 325 13.23 -5.63 12.61
N GLY A 326 13.18 -6.78 11.92
CA GLY A 326 14.37 -7.46 11.39
C GLY A 326 15.07 -6.71 10.26
N VAL A 327 14.31 -6.14 9.31
CA VAL A 327 14.83 -5.31 8.21
C VAL A 327 13.80 -4.23 7.86
N ILE A 328 13.72 -3.15 8.65
CA ILE A 328 12.88 -2.02 8.27
C ILE A 328 13.57 -1.27 7.11
N SER A 329 13.22 -1.65 5.88
CA SER A 329 13.70 -0.95 4.68
C SER A 329 13.24 0.51 4.69
N ASN A 330 14.01 1.41 4.05
CA ASN A 330 13.61 2.81 3.91
C ASN A 330 12.21 2.95 3.28
N LYS A 331 11.84 2.06 2.35
CA LYS A 331 10.51 2.00 1.73
C LYS A 331 9.41 1.78 2.79
N ALA A 332 9.62 0.87 3.73
CA ALA A 332 8.67 0.59 4.80
C ALA A 332 8.53 1.78 5.76
N LEU A 333 9.63 2.47 6.10
CA LEU A 333 9.57 3.73 6.87
C LEU A 333 8.82 4.84 6.11
N ASP A 334 9.10 5.01 4.82
CA ASP A 334 8.41 5.99 3.96
C ASP A 334 6.89 5.72 3.94
N GLU A 335 6.49 4.45 3.84
CA GLU A 335 5.09 4.03 3.85
C GLU A 335 4.42 4.30 5.21
N PHE A 336 5.07 3.94 6.32
CA PHE A 336 4.61 4.24 7.68
C PHE A 336 4.40 5.75 7.93
N HIS A 337 5.37 6.56 7.53
CA HIS A 337 5.28 8.02 7.66
C HIS A 337 4.22 8.63 6.74
N SER A 338 4.06 8.09 5.52
CA SER A 338 3.02 8.55 4.57
C SER A 338 1.62 8.23 5.11
N GLU A 339 1.40 7.03 5.64
CA GLU A 339 0.13 6.57 6.19
C GLU A 339 -0.31 7.46 7.37
N ILE A 340 0.59 7.77 8.32
CA ILE A 340 0.33 8.74 9.41
C ILE A 340 0.04 10.14 8.86
N ALA A 341 0.88 10.65 7.94
CA ALA A 341 0.79 12.02 7.44
C ALA A 341 -0.49 12.31 6.63
N VAL A 342 -1.10 11.28 6.06
CA VAL A 342 -2.38 11.32 5.34
C VAL A 342 -3.54 11.12 6.32
N LEU A 343 -3.59 10.01 7.06
CA LEU A 343 -4.72 9.65 7.91
C LEU A 343 -4.91 10.56 9.14
N SER A 344 -3.87 11.31 9.53
CA SER A 344 -4.03 12.40 10.52
C SER A 344 -4.82 13.60 9.97
N LYS A 345 -5.00 13.72 8.65
CA LYS A 345 -5.67 14.85 7.96
C LYS A 345 -7.00 14.46 7.31
N VAL A 346 -7.19 13.19 6.96
CA VAL A 346 -8.37 12.69 6.25
C VAL A 346 -9.19 11.79 7.16
N ARG A 347 -10.51 12.02 7.23
CA ARG A 347 -11.47 11.21 8.02
C ARG A 347 -12.78 11.14 7.27
N HIS A 348 -13.21 9.93 6.92
CA HIS A 348 -14.42 9.71 6.14
C HIS A 348 -14.96 8.30 6.36
N ARG A 349 -16.29 8.15 6.32
CA ARG A 349 -16.99 6.88 6.63
C ARG A 349 -16.61 5.69 5.73
N HIS A 350 -16.06 5.95 4.55
CA HIS A 350 -15.60 4.93 3.59
C HIS A 350 -14.07 4.83 3.46
N LEU A 351 -13.35 5.37 4.44
CA LEU A 351 -11.91 5.16 4.63
C LEU A 351 -11.69 4.53 6.00
N VAL A 352 -10.72 3.62 6.14
CA VAL A 352 -10.38 3.01 7.44
C VAL A 352 -9.70 4.05 8.32
N SER A 353 -10.22 4.21 9.54
CA SER A 353 -9.78 5.23 10.49
C SER A 353 -8.50 4.81 11.20
N LEU A 354 -7.46 5.64 11.13
CA LEU A 354 -6.30 5.55 12.04
C LEU A 354 -6.73 6.06 13.42
N LEU A 355 -6.75 5.16 14.40
CA LEU A 355 -7.03 5.47 15.81
C LEU A 355 -5.78 5.95 16.54
N GLY A 356 -4.60 5.45 16.14
CA GLY A 356 -3.32 5.88 16.67
C GLY A 356 -2.13 5.19 16.03
N TYR A 357 -0.94 5.49 16.53
CA TYR A 357 0.33 4.88 16.14
C TYR A 357 1.27 4.80 17.35
N SER A 358 2.33 4.00 17.21
CA SER A 358 3.39 3.87 18.20
C SER A 358 4.76 3.85 17.54
N VAL A 359 5.69 4.60 18.13
CA VAL A 359 7.09 4.74 17.69
C VAL A 359 7.98 4.68 18.92
N GLU A 360 8.45 3.49 19.27
CA GLU A 360 9.28 3.25 20.45
C GLU A 360 10.47 2.35 20.08
N GLY A 361 11.69 2.90 20.13
CA GLY A 361 12.89 2.21 19.67
C GLY A 361 12.77 1.75 18.20
N ASN A 362 12.80 0.42 17.99
CA ASN A 362 12.63 -0.21 16.68
C ASN A 362 11.17 -0.58 16.34
N GLU A 363 10.22 -0.38 17.25
CA GLU A 363 8.81 -0.66 16.99
C GLU A 363 8.20 0.46 16.13
N ARG A 364 7.52 0.08 15.06
CA ARG A 364 6.67 0.95 14.23
C ARG A 364 5.32 0.27 14.13
N ILE A 365 4.30 0.87 14.73
CA ILE A 365 2.98 0.27 14.86
C ILE A 365 1.90 1.28 14.48
N LEU A 366 0.93 0.85 13.69
CA LEU A 366 -0.25 1.63 13.30
C LEU A 366 -1.50 0.92 13.85
N VAL A 367 -2.45 1.70 14.37
CA VAL A 367 -3.63 1.18 15.08
C VAL A 367 -4.87 1.71 14.37
N TYR A 368 -5.67 0.77 13.87
CA TYR A 368 -6.88 1.03 13.10
C TYR A 368 -8.12 0.53 13.83
N GLU A 369 -9.28 1.01 13.40
CA GLU A 369 -10.55 0.33 13.68
C GLU A 369 -10.52 -1.11 13.14
N TYR A 370 -11.07 -2.06 13.90
CA TYR A 370 -11.18 -3.44 13.47
C TYR A 370 -12.34 -3.62 12.47
N MET A 371 -12.04 -4.26 11.34
CA MET A 371 -13.01 -4.52 10.26
C MET A 371 -13.40 -6.00 10.25
N PRO A 372 -14.54 -6.39 10.86
CA PRO A 372 -14.80 -7.78 11.26
C PRO A 372 -15.00 -8.75 10.09
N GLN A 373 -15.53 -8.29 8.96
CA GLN A 373 -15.69 -9.13 7.77
C GLN A 373 -14.39 -9.22 6.93
N GLY A 374 -13.33 -8.48 7.30
CA GLY A 374 -12.05 -8.51 6.60
C GLY A 374 -12.10 -7.94 5.17
N ALA A 375 -11.18 -8.39 4.31
CA ALA A 375 -11.03 -7.83 2.96
C ALA A 375 -12.04 -8.38 1.94
N LEU A 376 -12.52 -7.53 1.03
CA LEU A 376 -13.45 -7.87 -0.06
C LEU A 376 -12.98 -9.07 -0.90
N SER A 377 -11.69 -9.18 -1.19
CA SER A 377 -11.12 -10.31 -1.94
C SER A 377 -11.39 -11.68 -1.30
N ARG A 378 -11.56 -11.75 0.03
CA ARG A 378 -11.96 -12.97 0.75
C ARG A 378 -13.35 -13.44 0.34
N HIS A 379 -14.27 -12.49 0.16
CA HIS A 379 -15.68 -12.73 -0.17
C HIS A 379 -15.95 -12.89 -1.67
N LEU A 380 -15.07 -12.39 -2.55
CA LEU A 380 -15.17 -12.60 -3.99
C LEU A 380 -14.51 -13.90 -4.45
N PHE A 381 -13.26 -14.16 -4.07
CA PHE A 381 -12.46 -15.25 -4.68
C PHE A 381 -12.37 -16.50 -3.80
N HIS A 382 -12.46 -16.32 -2.48
CA HIS A 382 -12.17 -17.38 -1.51
C HIS A 382 -13.38 -17.77 -0.65
N TRP A 383 -14.59 -17.32 -0.99
CA TRP A 383 -15.79 -17.60 -0.20
C TRP A 383 -16.05 -19.10 -0.07
N LYS A 384 -15.85 -19.88 -1.15
CA LYS A 384 -15.99 -21.35 -1.16
C LYS A 384 -15.01 -22.03 -0.20
N SER A 385 -13.74 -21.67 -0.24
CA SER A 385 -12.70 -22.30 0.59
C SER A 385 -12.77 -21.88 2.06
N MET A 386 -13.30 -20.69 2.35
CA MET A 386 -13.58 -20.21 3.71
C MET A 386 -15.00 -20.51 4.22
N LYS A 387 -15.84 -21.22 3.45
CA LYS A 387 -17.24 -21.56 3.79
C LYS A 387 -18.10 -20.32 4.12
N LEU A 388 -17.85 -19.21 3.42
CA LEU A 388 -18.63 -17.99 3.48
C LEU A 388 -19.79 -18.03 2.46
N GLU A 389 -20.82 -17.22 2.67
CA GLU A 389 -21.86 -17.01 1.66
C GLU A 389 -21.38 -16.08 0.53
N PRO A 390 -21.81 -16.27 -0.72
CA PRO A 390 -21.53 -15.33 -1.80
C PRO A 390 -22.11 -13.93 -1.52
N LEU A 391 -21.39 -12.88 -1.93
CA LEU A 391 -21.94 -11.53 -1.89
C LEU A 391 -23.08 -11.39 -2.92
N SER A 392 -24.29 -11.16 -2.42
CA SER A 392 -25.46 -10.83 -3.24
C SER A 392 -25.24 -9.55 -4.05
N TRP A 393 -25.95 -9.40 -5.17
CA TRP A 393 -25.79 -8.26 -6.07
C TRP A 393 -25.95 -6.91 -5.36
N LYS A 394 -26.96 -6.77 -4.49
CA LYS A 394 -27.19 -5.58 -3.66
C LYS A 394 -25.98 -5.24 -2.76
N ARG A 395 -25.32 -6.24 -2.16
CA ARG A 395 -24.07 -6.03 -1.40
C ARG A 395 -22.94 -5.55 -2.31
N ARG A 396 -22.76 -6.15 -3.50
CA ARG A 396 -21.73 -5.72 -4.47
C ARG A 396 -21.95 -4.29 -4.96
N LEU A 397 -23.20 -3.89 -5.23
CA LEU A 397 -23.57 -2.51 -5.58
C LEU A 397 -23.21 -1.52 -4.46
N ASN A 398 -23.59 -1.83 -3.20
CA ASN A 398 -23.25 -1.02 -2.03
C ASN A 398 -21.73 -0.84 -1.88
N ILE A 399 -20.97 -1.93 -1.98
CA ILE A 399 -19.51 -1.93 -1.86
C ILE A 399 -18.87 -1.07 -2.96
N GLY A 400 -19.33 -1.18 -4.20
CA GLY A 400 -18.86 -0.32 -5.30
C GLY A 400 -19.13 1.17 -5.07
N LEU A 401 -20.33 1.52 -4.60
CA LEU A 401 -20.70 2.90 -4.27
C LEU A 401 -19.89 3.47 -3.09
N ASP A 402 -19.66 2.66 -2.06
CA ASP A 402 -18.89 3.04 -0.87
C ASP A 402 -17.43 3.35 -1.21
N VAL A 403 -16.79 2.47 -1.98
CA VAL A 403 -15.43 2.69 -2.49
C VAL A 403 -15.39 3.93 -3.38
N ALA A 404 -16.39 4.14 -4.24
CA ALA A 404 -16.47 5.34 -5.08
C ALA A 404 -16.55 6.63 -4.24
N ARG A 405 -17.40 6.66 -3.20
CA ARG A 405 -17.53 7.78 -2.25
C ARG A 405 -16.25 8.01 -1.44
N GLY A 406 -15.57 6.93 -1.04
CA GLY A 406 -14.27 7.00 -0.36
C GLY A 406 -13.17 7.65 -1.22
N MET A 407 -13.09 7.23 -2.48
CA MET A 407 -12.12 7.75 -3.45
C MET A 407 -12.45 9.16 -3.96
N GLU A 408 -13.72 9.49 -4.18
CA GLU A 408 -14.16 10.87 -4.46
C GLU A 408 -13.70 11.81 -3.35
N TYR A 409 -13.90 11.43 -2.08
CA TYR A 409 -13.46 12.24 -0.95
C TYR A 409 -11.93 12.47 -0.96
N LEU A 410 -11.12 11.45 -1.22
CA LEU A 410 -9.66 11.59 -1.34
C LEU A 410 -9.26 12.47 -2.53
N HIS A 411 -9.95 12.37 -3.66
CA HIS A 411 -9.58 13.06 -4.90
C HIS A 411 -10.01 14.53 -4.94
N THR A 412 -11.18 14.87 -4.42
CA THR A 412 -11.81 16.19 -4.66
C THR A 412 -12.35 16.91 -3.43
N LEU A 413 -12.84 16.19 -2.40
CA LEU A 413 -13.52 16.81 -1.26
C LEU A 413 -12.62 17.06 -0.04
N ALA A 414 -11.49 16.37 0.05
CA ALA A 414 -10.47 16.65 1.06
C ALA A 414 -9.78 18.00 0.78
N HIS A 415 -9.27 18.65 1.84
CA HIS A 415 -8.54 19.93 1.74
C HIS A 415 -7.30 19.87 0.82
N GLN A 416 -6.80 18.66 0.59
CA GLN A 416 -5.70 18.31 -0.30
C GLN A 416 -6.14 17.09 -1.09
N SER A 417 -5.93 17.08 -2.40
CA SER A 417 -6.21 15.91 -3.24
C SER A 417 -5.11 14.86 -3.01
N PHE A 418 -5.50 13.60 -2.80
CA PHE A 418 -4.61 12.47 -2.52
C PHE A 418 -4.84 11.34 -3.52
N ILE A 419 -3.75 10.74 -4.01
CA ILE A 419 -3.76 9.58 -4.92
C ILE A 419 -3.40 8.34 -4.10
N HIS A 420 -4.23 7.30 -4.13
CA HIS A 420 -4.10 6.08 -3.32
C HIS A 420 -3.00 5.14 -3.81
N ARG A 421 -2.89 4.97 -5.13
CA ARG A 421 -1.85 4.21 -5.87
C ARG A 421 -1.90 2.69 -5.73
N ASP A 422 -2.57 2.15 -4.72
CA ASP A 422 -2.75 0.70 -4.53
C ASP A 422 -4.17 0.32 -4.11
N LEU A 423 -5.17 0.86 -4.84
CA LEU A 423 -6.57 0.49 -4.68
C LEU A 423 -6.82 -0.89 -5.32
N LYS A 424 -7.30 -1.85 -4.53
CA LYS A 424 -7.54 -3.24 -4.94
C LYS A 424 -8.51 -3.93 -3.97
N SER A 425 -9.11 -5.05 -4.36
CA SER A 425 -10.08 -5.77 -3.51
C SER A 425 -9.49 -6.35 -2.21
N SER A 426 -8.17 -6.52 -2.09
CA SER A 426 -7.53 -6.84 -0.81
C SER A 426 -7.31 -5.64 0.13
N ASN A 427 -7.34 -4.41 -0.40
CA ASN A 427 -7.21 -3.16 0.38
C ASN A 427 -8.59 -2.50 0.63
N ILE A 428 -9.68 -3.16 0.28
CA ILE A 428 -11.05 -2.75 0.61
C ILE A 428 -11.55 -3.66 1.74
N LEU A 429 -11.76 -3.11 2.93
CA LEU A 429 -12.21 -3.84 4.12
C LEU A 429 -13.72 -3.64 4.35
N LEU A 430 -14.37 -4.64 4.92
CA LEU A 430 -15.81 -4.70 5.12
C LEU A 430 -16.18 -4.66 6.60
N GLY A 431 -17.13 -3.78 6.94
CA GLY A 431 -17.76 -3.69 8.26
C GLY A 431 -18.65 -4.90 8.55
N ASP A 432 -19.15 -4.99 9.79
CA ASP A 432 -20.17 -5.96 10.21
C ASP A 432 -21.44 -5.88 9.35
N ASP A 433 -21.86 -4.67 9.00
CA ASP A 433 -22.93 -4.31 8.09
C ASP A 433 -22.60 -4.49 6.58
N PHE A 434 -21.43 -5.05 6.26
CA PHE A 434 -20.87 -5.17 4.90
C PHE A 434 -20.66 -3.83 4.16
N ARG A 435 -20.63 -2.69 4.85
CA ARG A 435 -20.23 -1.40 4.27
C ARG A 435 -18.71 -1.38 4.07
N ALA A 436 -18.27 -0.77 2.97
CA ALA A 436 -16.88 -0.83 2.55
C ALA A 436 -16.08 0.39 3.02
N LYS A 437 -14.82 0.14 3.38
CA LYS A 437 -13.82 1.16 3.69
C LYS A 437 -12.50 0.87 2.96
N VAL A 438 -11.92 1.89 2.32
CA VAL A 438 -10.59 1.80 1.69
C VAL A 438 -9.50 1.87 2.76
N SER A 439 -8.46 1.05 2.62
CA SER A 439 -7.37 0.85 3.58
C SER A 439 -5.99 0.82 2.89
N ASP A 440 -4.93 0.79 3.70
CA ASP A 440 -3.52 0.69 3.27
C ASP A 440 -3.01 1.92 2.49
N PHE A 441 -2.90 3.02 3.23
CA PHE A 441 -2.54 4.36 2.74
C PHE A 441 -1.02 4.57 2.64
N GLY A 442 -0.20 3.53 2.89
CA GLY A 442 1.26 3.64 2.89
C GLY A 442 1.85 4.14 1.57
N LEU A 443 1.22 3.82 0.43
CA LEU A 443 1.67 4.29 -0.87
C LEU A 443 1.11 5.66 -1.28
N VAL A 444 0.19 6.26 -0.51
CA VAL A 444 -0.53 7.48 -0.90
C VAL A 444 0.40 8.66 -1.13
N LYS A 445 0.06 9.49 -2.12
CA LYS A 445 0.75 10.76 -2.37
C LYS A 445 -0.22 11.91 -2.51
N LEU A 446 0.21 13.09 -2.08
CA LEU A 446 -0.42 14.36 -2.46
C LEU A 446 -0.46 14.45 -3.99
N ALA A 447 -1.64 14.69 -4.55
CA ALA A 447 -1.78 14.94 -5.96
C ALA A 447 -1.05 16.25 -6.32
N PRO A 448 -0.14 16.24 -7.30
CA PRO A 448 0.26 17.49 -7.94
C PRO A 448 -0.97 18.20 -8.52
N GLY A 449 -1.03 19.53 -8.38
CA GLY A 449 -2.18 20.32 -8.83
C GLY A 449 -2.49 20.16 -10.32
N GLU A 450 -3.73 20.46 -10.70
CA GLU A 450 -4.49 19.97 -11.88
C GLU A 450 -3.74 19.83 -13.22
N GLU A 451 -2.71 20.62 -13.50
CA GLU A 451 -1.94 20.57 -14.77
C GLU A 451 -0.65 19.74 -14.72
N LYS A 452 -0.28 19.13 -13.59
CA LYS A 452 1.06 18.54 -13.39
C LYS A 452 0.97 17.06 -13.07
N SER A 453 1.60 16.22 -13.88
CA SER A 453 1.87 14.82 -13.51
C SER A 453 3.26 14.70 -12.88
N VAL A 454 3.39 14.07 -11.71
CA VAL A 454 4.71 13.81 -11.10
C VAL A 454 5.20 12.43 -11.52
N VAL A 455 6.45 12.36 -12.01
CA VAL A 455 7.14 11.09 -12.24
C VAL A 455 7.56 10.53 -10.88
N THR A 456 7.12 9.31 -10.56
CA THR A 456 7.42 8.64 -9.29
C THR A 456 7.97 7.24 -9.53
N ARG A 457 8.70 6.69 -8.55
CA ARG A 457 9.02 5.26 -8.53
C ARG A 457 7.72 4.46 -8.64
N LEU A 458 7.67 3.54 -9.61
CA LEU A 458 6.54 2.64 -9.81
C LEU A 458 6.29 1.83 -8.52
N ALA A 459 5.05 1.87 -8.04
CA ALA A 459 4.57 1.06 -6.92
C ALA A 459 3.04 0.92 -7.02
N GLY A 460 2.53 -0.20 -6.50
CA GLY A 460 1.14 -0.64 -6.66
C GLY A 460 1.11 -2.10 -7.13
N THR A 461 -0.07 -2.70 -7.17
CA THR A 461 -0.26 -4.13 -7.44
C THR A 461 -0.53 -4.41 -8.94
N PHE A 462 0.19 -5.37 -9.53
CA PHE A 462 -0.06 -5.83 -10.90
C PHE A 462 -1.51 -6.28 -11.09
N GLY A 463 -2.06 -6.07 -12.30
CA GLY A 463 -3.50 -6.19 -12.58
C GLY A 463 -4.30 -4.91 -12.33
N TYR A 464 -3.93 -4.09 -11.33
CA TYR A 464 -4.61 -2.82 -11.01
C TYR A 464 -3.87 -1.56 -11.49
N LEU A 465 -2.61 -1.70 -11.93
CA LEU A 465 -1.78 -0.59 -12.41
C LEU A 465 -2.31 -0.02 -13.73
N ALA A 466 -2.56 1.30 -13.76
CA ALA A 466 -2.94 2.00 -14.98
C ALA A 466 -1.81 1.97 -16.05
N PRO A 467 -2.10 1.72 -17.34
CA PRO A 467 -1.08 1.50 -18.36
C PRO A 467 -0.09 2.67 -18.54
N GLU A 468 -0.57 3.91 -18.49
CA GLU A 468 0.27 5.11 -18.56
C GLU A 468 1.19 5.24 -17.35
N TYR A 469 0.74 4.82 -16.17
CA TYR A 469 1.52 4.89 -14.95
C TYR A 469 2.62 3.82 -14.96
N ALA A 470 2.27 2.59 -15.39
CA ALA A 470 3.22 1.50 -15.58
C ALA A 470 4.33 1.83 -16.60
N VAL A 471 3.98 2.50 -17.72
CA VAL A 471 4.92 2.82 -18.80
C VAL A 471 5.73 4.10 -18.53
N THR A 472 5.11 5.16 -17.99
CA THR A 472 5.74 6.49 -17.91
C THR A 472 6.13 6.93 -16.50
N GLY A 473 5.68 6.22 -15.45
CA GLY A 473 5.85 6.63 -14.05
C GLY A 473 5.10 7.91 -13.66
N LYS A 474 4.43 8.58 -14.60
CA LYS A 474 3.58 9.75 -14.36
C LYS A 474 2.32 9.34 -13.64
N ILE A 475 1.99 10.02 -12.54
CA ILE A 475 0.81 9.69 -11.75
C ILE A 475 -0.15 10.87 -11.59
N THR A 476 -1.44 10.53 -11.59
CA THR A 476 -2.61 11.41 -11.44
C THR A 476 -3.71 10.65 -10.70
N THR A 477 -4.77 11.33 -10.25
CA THR A 477 -5.98 10.70 -9.68
C THR A 477 -6.62 9.66 -10.62
N LYS A 478 -6.50 9.85 -11.94
CA LYS A 478 -6.99 8.93 -12.97
C LYS A 478 -6.31 7.55 -12.95
N ALA A 479 -5.17 7.39 -12.26
CA ALA A 479 -4.57 6.09 -12.01
C ALA A 479 -5.44 5.25 -11.05
N ASP A 480 -5.94 5.85 -9.96
CA ASP A 480 -6.84 5.15 -9.03
C ASP A 480 -8.20 4.85 -9.68
N VAL A 481 -8.68 5.72 -10.58
CA VAL A 481 -9.92 5.48 -11.35
C VAL A 481 -9.80 4.21 -12.18
N PHE A 482 -8.63 3.96 -12.79
CA PHE A 482 -8.37 2.70 -13.50
C PHE A 482 -8.45 1.51 -12.55
N SER A 483 -7.76 1.57 -11.41
CA SER A 483 -7.78 0.51 -10.39
C SER A 483 -9.19 0.26 -9.83
N PHE A 484 -10.00 1.31 -9.66
CA PHE A 484 -11.42 1.21 -9.30
C PHE A 484 -12.25 0.51 -10.38
N GLY A 485 -12.00 0.84 -11.66
CA GLY A 485 -12.62 0.16 -12.80
C GLY A 485 -12.33 -1.34 -12.84
N VAL A 486 -11.11 -1.74 -12.46
CA VAL A 486 -10.74 -3.17 -12.28
C VAL A 486 -11.57 -3.78 -11.15
N VAL A 487 -11.67 -3.13 -9.98
CA VAL A 487 -12.50 -3.62 -8.86
C VAL A 487 -13.99 -3.77 -9.25
N LEU A 488 -14.54 -2.89 -10.09
CA LEU A 488 -15.88 -3.07 -10.63
C LEU A 488 -16.01 -4.34 -11.51
N MET A 489 -14.98 -4.68 -12.29
CA MET A 489 -14.95 -5.94 -13.05
C MET A 489 -14.87 -7.16 -12.12
N GLU A 490 -14.09 -7.09 -11.03
CA GLU A 490 -14.04 -8.15 -10.01
C GLU A 490 -15.42 -8.36 -9.36
N LEU A 491 -16.14 -7.27 -9.04
CA LEU A 491 -17.49 -7.32 -8.48
C LEU A 491 -18.52 -7.94 -9.46
N LEU A 492 -18.41 -7.65 -10.77
CA LEU A 492 -19.28 -8.21 -11.80
C LEU A 492 -19.03 -9.71 -12.06
N THR A 493 -17.76 -10.10 -12.14
CA THR A 493 -17.34 -11.40 -12.69
C THR A 493 -16.98 -12.44 -11.63
N GLY A 494 -16.69 -12.00 -10.39
CA GLY A 494 -16.14 -12.88 -9.35
C GLY A 494 -14.70 -13.35 -9.64
N MET A 495 -14.04 -12.75 -10.64
CA MET A 495 -12.70 -13.15 -11.10
C MET A 495 -11.63 -12.19 -10.60
N MET A 496 -10.44 -12.74 -10.31
CA MET A 496 -9.27 -11.95 -9.90
C MET A 496 -8.75 -11.08 -11.05
N ALA A 497 -8.24 -9.88 -10.71
CA ALA A 497 -7.64 -8.91 -11.64
C ALA A 497 -6.45 -9.46 -12.45
N LEU A 498 -5.64 -10.32 -11.84
CA LEU A 498 -4.54 -11.07 -12.44
C LEU A 498 -4.63 -12.52 -11.93
N ASP A 499 -4.56 -13.48 -12.84
CA ASP A 499 -4.74 -14.90 -12.56
C ASP A 499 -3.80 -15.71 -13.48
N GLU A 500 -2.69 -16.21 -12.93
CA GLU A 500 -1.65 -16.90 -13.71
C GLU A 500 -2.11 -18.26 -14.27
N ASP A 501 -3.18 -18.85 -13.73
CA ASP A 501 -3.71 -20.15 -14.16
C ASP A 501 -4.61 -20.03 -15.42
N ARG A 502 -4.91 -18.81 -15.86
CA ARG A 502 -5.68 -18.54 -17.10
C ARG A 502 -4.79 -18.48 -18.34
N PRO A 503 -5.35 -18.74 -19.54
CA PRO A 503 -4.70 -18.45 -20.81
C PRO A 503 -4.17 -17.01 -20.89
N GLU A 504 -3.08 -16.80 -21.63
CA GLU A 504 -2.39 -15.51 -21.73
C GLU A 504 -3.34 -14.36 -22.14
N GLU A 505 -4.32 -14.65 -23.00
CA GLU A 505 -5.33 -13.70 -23.49
C GLU A 505 -6.36 -13.29 -22.43
N SER A 506 -6.52 -14.08 -21.36
CA SER A 506 -7.47 -13.83 -20.26
C SER A 506 -6.83 -13.69 -18.87
N GLN A 507 -5.49 -13.75 -18.80
CA GLN A 507 -4.68 -13.61 -17.59
C GLN A 507 -4.90 -12.27 -16.87
N TYR A 508 -5.07 -11.19 -17.64
CA TYR A 508 -5.35 -9.83 -17.14
C TYR A 508 -6.83 -9.49 -17.32
N LEU A 509 -7.58 -9.41 -16.22
CA LEU A 509 -9.03 -9.18 -16.24
C LEU A 509 -9.43 -7.94 -17.05
N ALA A 510 -8.72 -6.82 -16.87
CA ALA A 510 -9.01 -5.59 -17.59
C ALA A 510 -8.85 -5.72 -19.11
N ALA A 511 -7.78 -6.37 -19.57
CA ALA A 511 -7.51 -6.54 -20.99
C ALA A 511 -8.57 -7.48 -21.64
N TRP A 512 -8.91 -8.55 -20.94
CA TRP A 512 -9.93 -9.50 -21.34
C TRP A 512 -11.34 -8.89 -21.36
N PHE A 513 -11.72 -8.15 -20.32
CA PHE A 513 -13.04 -7.52 -20.22
C PHE A 513 -13.28 -6.54 -21.36
N TRP A 514 -12.24 -5.83 -21.81
CA TRP A 514 -12.30 -4.97 -22.99
C TRP A 514 -12.61 -5.70 -24.31
N GLN A 515 -12.31 -7.00 -24.42
CA GLN A 515 -12.65 -7.81 -25.60
C GLN A 515 -14.14 -8.23 -25.60
N ILE A 516 -14.76 -8.37 -24.42
CA ILE A 516 -16.13 -8.89 -24.28
C ILE A 516 -17.19 -7.82 -23.99
N LYS A 517 -16.85 -6.68 -23.39
CA LYS A 517 -17.85 -5.73 -22.85
C LYS A 517 -18.84 -5.17 -23.87
N SER A 518 -18.46 -5.10 -25.14
CA SER A 518 -19.31 -4.62 -26.24
C SER A 518 -20.32 -5.66 -26.74
N ASP A 519 -20.15 -6.93 -26.36
CA ASP A 519 -20.98 -8.06 -26.76
C ASP A 519 -21.85 -8.48 -25.56
N LYS A 520 -23.16 -8.21 -25.65
CA LYS A 520 -24.09 -8.42 -24.53
C LYS A 520 -24.18 -9.88 -24.10
N GLU A 521 -24.06 -10.83 -25.02
CA GLU A 521 -24.18 -12.26 -24.69
C GLU A 521 -22.90 -12.78 -24.06
N LYS A 522 -21.73 -12.35 -24.54
CA LYS A 522 -20.45 -12.64 -23.86
C LYS A 522 -20.39 -12.00 -22.49
N LEU A 523 -20.89 -10.76 -22.33
CA LEU A 523 -20.98 -10.09 -21.05
C LEU A 523 -21.96 -10.80 -20.10
N LYS A 524 -23.12 -11.27 -20.56
CA LYS A 524 -24.03 -12.12 -19.77
C LYS A 524 -23.33 -13.39 -19.28
N ALA A 525 -22.59 -14.08 -20.16
CA ALA A 525 -21.84 -15.30 -19.82
C ALA A 525 -20.63 -15.06 -18.89
N ALA A 526 -20.15 -13.81 -18.79
CA ALA A 526 -19.04 -13.41 -17.92
C ALA A 526 -19.46 -13.01 -16.50
N ILE A 527 -20.76 -12.83 -16.22
CA ILE A 527 -21.24 -12.49 -14.89
C ILE A 527 -21.03 -13.67 -13.93
N ASP A 528 -20.63 -13.36 -12.70
CA ASP A 528 -20.41 -14.35 -11.65
C ASP A 528 -21.64 -15.27 -11.48
N PRO A 529 -21.51 -16.60 -11.74
CA PRO A 529 -22.64 -17.52 -11.63
C PRO A 529 -23.27 -17.59 -10.24
N SER A 530 -22.53 -17.23 -9.18
CA SER A 530 -23.05 -17.19 -7.80
C SER A 530 -24.03 -16.05 -7.54
N LEU A 531 -24.15 -15.09 -8.47
CA LEU A 531 -25.17 -14.03 -8.41
C LEU A 531 -26.56 -14.48 -8.88
N HIS A 532 -26.67 -15.64 -9.53
CA HIS A 532 -27.92 -16.14 -10.14
C HIS A 532 -28.70 -15.04 -10.91
N PRO A 533 -28.09 -14.39 -11.91
CA PRO A 533 -28.61 -13.15 -12.49
C PRO A 533 -29.97 -13.34 -13.18
N VAL A 534 -30.97 -12.59 -12.72
CA VAL A 534 -32.30 -12.48 -13.34
C VAL A 534 -32.39 -11.27 -14.28
N GLU A 535 -33.37 -11.26 -15.19
CA GLU A 535 -33.46 -10.20 -16.24
C GLU A 535 -33.51 -8.77 -15.66
N ASP A 536 -34.18 -8.59 -14.53
CA ASP A 536 -34.26 -7.33 -13.77
C ASP A 536 -32.90 -6.76 -13.32
N MET A 537 -31.87 -7.60 -13.19
CA MET A 537 -30.52 -7.20 -12.79
C MET A 537 -29.71 -6.65 -13.96
N PHE A 538 -29.94 -7.12 -15.19
CA PHE A 538 -29.11 -6.77 -16.35
C PHE A 538 -28.99 -5.26 -16.64
N PRO A 539 -30.04 -4.42 -16.50
CA PRO A 539 -29.90 -2.98 -16.65
C PRO A 539 -28.86 -2.35 -15.70
N SER A 540 -28.74 -2.86 -14.47
CA SER A 540 -27.72 -2.40 -13.50
C SER A 540 -26.34 -3.00 -13.76
N ILE A 541 -26.28 -4.26 -14.21
CA ILE A 541 -25.04 -4.94 -14.63
C ILE A 541 -24.41 -4.21 -15.82
N TYR A 542 -25.20 -3.87 -16.86
CA TYR A 542 -24.71 -3.15 -18.03
C TYR A 542 -24.21 -1.75 -17.68
N ALA A 543 -24.94 -1.00 -16.86
CA ALA A 543 -24.49 0.32 -16.39
C ALA A 543 -23.13 0.27 -15.66
N ILE A 544 -22.86 -0.79 -14.90
CA ILE A 544 -21.59 -0.99 -14.20
C ILE A 544 -20.50 -1.51 -15.13
N ALA A 545 -20.82 -2.36 -16.10
CA ALA A 545 -19.89 -2.81 -17.13
C ALA A 545 -19.42 -1.64 -18.02
N ASP A 546 -20.32 -0.73 -18.37
CA ASP A 546 -20.00 0.49 -19.10
C ASP A 546 -19.15 1.45 -18.24
N LEU A 547 -19.50 1.66 -16.96
CA LEU A 547 -18.71 2.44 -16.02
C LEU A 547 -17.29 1.86 -15.85
N ALA A 548 -17.17 0.55 -15.63
CA ALA A 548 -15.90 -0.15 -15.51
C ALA A 548 -15.06 -0.01 -16.80
N GLY A 549 -15.71 -0.08 -17.97
CA GLY A 549 -15.10 0.20 -19.26
C GLY A 549 -14.53 1.62 -19.35
N HIS A 550 -15.32 2.65 -19.03
CA HIS A 550 -14.84 4.04 -19.04
C HIS A 550 -13.74 4.29 -18.01
N CYS A 551 -13.87 3.76 -16.80
CA CYS A 551 -12.84 3.83 -15.75
C CYS A 551 -11.51 3.18 -16.19
N THR A 552 -11.54 2.09 -16.96
CA THR A 552 -10.35 1.39 -17.47
C THR A 552 -9.88 1.85 -18.86
N ALA A 553 -10.35 3.01 -19.35
CA ALA A 553 -9.91 3.54 -20.64
C ALA A 553 -8.37 3.73 -20.70
N ARG A 554 -7.78 3.45 -21.87
CA ARG A 554 -6.31 3.52 -22.07
C ARG A 554 -5.76 4.94 -21.92
N ASP A 555 -6.53 5.95 -22.35
CA ASP A 555 -6.21 7.38 -22.15
C ASP A 555 -6.82 7.86 -20.82
N PRO A 556 -6.03 8.38 -19.87
CA PRO A 556 -6.53 8.94 -18.61
C PRO A 556 -7.57 10.06 -18.76
N ASN A 557 -7.52 10.80 -19.87
CA ASN A 557 -8.46 11.89 -20.12
C ASN A 557 -9.87 11.38 -20.47
N GLN A 558 -9.98 10.15 -20.98
CA GLN A 558 -11.25 9.49 -21.27
C GLN A 558 -11.86 8.81 -20.02
N ARG A 559 -11.10 8.72 -18.92
CA ARG A 559 -11.61 8.17 -17.66
C ARG A 559 -12.46 9.23 -16.94
N PRO A 560 -13.62 8.87 -16.39
CA PRO A 560 -14.43 9.78 -15.57
C PRO A 560 -13.69 10.16 -14.28
N ASP A 561 -14.14 11.22 -13.61
CA ASP A 561 -13.75 11.50 -12.22
C ASP A 561 -14.58 10.64 -11.25
N MET A 562 -14.07 10.41 -10.04
CA MET A 562 -14.74 9.53 -9.07
C MET A 562 -16.16 10.00 -8.68
N GLY A 563 -16.43 11.30 -8.70
CA GLY A 563 -17.80 11.81 -8.49
C GLY A 563 -18.78 11.44 -9.60
N HIS A 564 -18.32 11.27 -10.85
CA HIS A 564 -19.17 10.70 -11.89
C HIS A 564 -19.46 9.22 -11.64
N ALA A 565 -18.48 8.44 -11.14
CA ALA A 565 -18.72 7.06 -10.73
C ALA A 565 -19.74 6.96 -9.59
N VAL A 566 -19.69 7.86 -8.59
CA VAL A 566 -20.71 7.97 -7.53
C VAL A 566 -22.08 8.29 -8.12
N ASN A 567 -22.19 9.24 -9.05
CA ASN A 567 -23.45 9.61 -9.71
C ASN A 567 -24.06 8.48 -10.56
N VAL A 568 -23.25 7.58 -11.12
CA VAL A 568 -23.73 6.38 -11.83
C VAL A 568 -24.17 5.28 -10.86
N LEU A 569 -23.44 5.09 -9.76
CA LEU A 569 -23.69 3.99 -8.81
C LEU A 569 -24.82 4.29 -7.81
N ALA A 570 -24.97 5.54 -7.36
CA ALA A 570 -25.97 5.89 -6.35
C ALA A 570 -27.41 5.56 -6.80
N PRO A 571 -27.89 5.90 -8.02
CA PRO A 571 -29.23 5.53 -8.48
C PRO A 571 -29.44 4.02 -8.69
N LEU A 572 -28.38 3.21 -8.74
CA LEU A 572 -28.48 1.75 -8.84
C LEU A 572 -28.68 1.10 -7.46
N VAL A 573 -28.11 1.71 -6.41
CA VAL A 573 -28.27 1.31 -5.00
C VAL A 573 -29.56 1.87 -4.40
N GLU A 574 -29.81 3.17 -4.59
CA GLU A 574 -30.90 3.94 -3.98
C GLU A 574 -32.21 3.85 -4.79
N LYS A 575 -32.29 2.87 -5.70
CA LYS A 575 -33.42 2.64 -6.60
C LYS A 575 -34.64 2.16 -5.81
N TRP A 576 -35.48 3.11 -5.39
CA TRP A 576 -36.79 2.83 -4.82
C TRP A 576 -37.63 2.04 -5.82
N LYS A 577 -37.82 0.74 -5.55
CA LYS A 577 -38.89 -0.03 -6.17
C LYS A 577 -40.14 0.13 -5.30
N PRO A 578 -41.30 0.56 -5.84
CA PRO A 578 -42.57 0.35 -5.15
C PRO A 578 -42.74 -1.16 -4.94
N PHE A 579 -43.16 -1.54 -3.74
CA PHE A 579 -43.21 -2.93 -3.29
C PHE A 579 -44.21 -3.73 -4.16
N VAL A 580 -43.69 -4.61 -5.00
CA VAL A 580 -44.46 -5.69 -5.66
C VAL A 580 -43.80 -6.98 -5.18
N GLY A 581 -44.57 -7.77 -4.45
CA GLY A 581 -44.03 -8.63 -3.41
C GLY A 581 -43.11 -9.75 -3.87
N GLU A 582 -42.04 -9.95 -3.10
CA GLU A 582 -41.66 -11.29 -2.66
C GLU A 582 -41.75 -11.31 -1.12
N THR A 583 -42.12 -12.47 -0.59
CA THR A 583 -42.56 -12.63 0.79
C THR A 583 -41.36 -12.67 1.75
N GLU A 584 -40.95 -11.51 2.28
CA GLU A 584 -40.01 -11.50 3.41
C GLU A 584 -40.74 -11.86 4.72
N GLU A 585 -40.19 -12.86 5.38
CA GLU A 585 -40.53 -13.37 6.70
C GLU A 585 -40.17 -12.32 7.77
N TYR A 586 -41.03 -11.30 7.94
CA TYR A 586 -40.82 -10.23 8.91
C TYR A 586 -42.10 -9.88 9.68
N SER A 587 -42.06 -10.11 10.99
CA SER A 587 -42.90 -9.52 12.05
C SER A 587 -44.34 -9.15 11.68
N GLY A 588 -45.30 -10.01 12.03
CA GLY A 588 -46.73 -9.91 11.69
C GLY A 588 -47.48 -8.68 12.27
N ILE A 589 -47.20 -7.49 11.72
CA ILE A 589 -47.95 -6.26 11.90
C ILE A 589 -48.34 -5.76 10.52
N ASP A 590 -49.62 -5.90 10.18
CA ASP A 590 -50.17 -5.39 8.92
C ASP A 590 -50.41 -3.87 9.01
N TYR A 591 -49.49 -3.11 8.42
CA TYR A 591 -49.56 -1.64 8.34
C TYR A 591 -50.59 -1.11 7.33
N SER A 592 -51.33 -1.98 6.62
CA SER A 592 -52.44 -1.56 5.75
C SER A 592 -53.75 -1.31 6.52
N LEU A 593 -53.82 -1.77 7.78
CA LEU A 593 -54.98 -1.58 8.65
C LEU A 593 -54.99 -0.16 9.27
N PRO A 594 -56.15 0.51 9.34
CA PRO A 594 -56.26 1.78 10.07
C PRO A 594 -55.95 1.57 11.56
N LEU A 595 -55.36 2.58 12.20
CA LEU A 595 -54.79 2.51 13.56
C LEU A 595 -55.74 1.94 14.62
N ASN A 596 -57.04 2.19 14.49
CA ASN A 596 -58.06 1.65 15.39
C ASN A 596 -58.23 0.11 15.30
N GLN A 597 -57.97 -0.50 14.15
CA GLN A 597 -57.97 -1.95 13.98
C GLN A 597 -56.66 -2.58 14.46
N MET A 598 -55.52 -1.91 14.25
CA MET A 598 -54.23 -2.35 14.80
C MET A 598 -54.25 -2.39 16.34
N VAL A 599 -54.75 -1.33 16.98
CA VAL A 599 -54.91 -1.26 18.45
C VAL A 599 -55.86 -2.34 18.95
N LYS A 600 -56.93 -2.63 18.22
CA LYS A 600 -57.88 -3.70 18.60
C LYS A 600 -57.24 -5.09 18.52
N GLY A 601 -56.48 -5.39 17.46
CA GLY A 601 -55.75 -6.66 17.33
C GLY A 601 -54.70 -6.84 18.43
N TRP A 602 -54.03 -5.75 18.83
CA TRP A 602 -53.08 -5.78 19.95
C TRP A 602 -53.78 -6.10 21.28
N GLN A 603 -54.91 -5.43 21.57
CA GLN A 603 -55.74 -5.69 22.76
C GLN A 603 -56.35 -7.11 22.78
N GLU A 604 -56.65 -7.69 21.62
CA GLU A 604 -57.12 -9.08 21.51
C GLU A 604 -55.98 -10.10 21.70
N SER A 605 -54.71 -9.71 21.47
CA SER A 605 -53.53 -10.56 21.64
C SER A 605 -52.98 -10.64 23.07
N GLU A 606 -53.22 -9.62 23.91
CA GLU A 606 -52.82 -9.64 25.34
C GLU A 606 -53.61 -10.66 26.20
N GLY A 607 -54.66 -11.28 25.64
CA GLY A 607 -55.53 -12.24 26.34
C GLY A 607 -55.26 -13.73 26.04
N ALA A 608 -54.23 -14.06 25.24
CA ALA A 608 -53.99 -15.42 24.77
C ALA A 608 -52.71 -16.04 25.35
N ASP A 609 -52.84 -16.75 26.48
CA ASP A 609 -51.79 -17.61 27.03
C ASP A 609 -51.42 -18.72 26.02
N PHE A 610 -50.21 -18.64 25.45
CA PHE A 610 -49.59 -19.73 24.71
C PHE A 610 -48.48 -20.37 25.51
N SER A 611 -48.77 -21.54 26.07
CA SER A 611 -47.80 -22.40 26.74
C SER A 611 -46.74 -22.92 25.76
N TYR A 612 -45.47 -22.59 26.00
CA TYR A 612 -44.34 -23.28 25.37
C TYR A 612 -43.60 -24.12 26.41
N VAL A 613 -43.13 -25.30 25.97
CA VAL A 613 -42.55 -26.32 26.84
C VAL A 613 -41.05 -26.08 27.00
N ASP A 614 -40.69 -25.73 28.23
CA ASP A 614 -39.49 -26.11 28.98
C ASP A 614 -38.25 -26.64 28.22
N LEU A 615 -37.20 -25.81 28.16
CA LEU A 615 -35.79 -26.22 28.08
C LEU A 615 -34.90 -25.18 28.81
N ASP A 616 -34.52 -25.53 30.04
CA ASP A 616 -33.33 -25.08 30.77
C ASP A 616 -32.05 -25.04 29.89
N ASP A 617 -31.00 -24.23 30.13
CA ASP A 617 -30.71 -23.25 31.18
C ASP A 617 -29.63 -22.27 30.64
N SER A 618 -29.71 -20.96 30.97
CA SER A 618 -28.52 -20.11 31.20
C SER A 618 -28.93 -18.67 31.55
N LYS A 619 -28.45 -18.21 32.70
CA LYS A 619 -28.98 -17.01 33.37
C LYS A 619 -28.25 -15.72 32.97
N SER A 620 -29.06 -14.74 32.55
CA SER A 620 -29.02 -13.31 32.92
C SER A 620 -27.67 -12.58 33.05
N SER A 621 -27.56 -11.43 32.38
CA SER A 621 -27.57 -10.12 33.09
C SER A 621 -27.70 -8.93 32.13
N ILE A 622 -28.86 -8.26 32.16
CA ILE A 622 -29.04 -6.92 31.57
C ILE A 622 -28.79 -5.89 32.69
N PRO A 623 -28.05 -4.79 32.46
CA PRO A 623 -27.79 -3.78 33.49
C PRO A 623 -29.06 -3.02 33.93
N ALA A 624 -29.05 -2.53 35.17
CA ALA A 624 -30.18 -1.80 35.75
C ALA A 624 -30.38 -0.39 35.16
N ARG A 625 -31.64 0.05 35.11
CA ARG A 625 -32.10 1.39 34.67
C ARG A 625 -31.45 2.49 35.54
N PRO A 626 -30.83 3.54 34.96
CA PRO A 626 -30.25 4.63 35.73
C PRO A 626 -31.33 5.45 36.46
N THR A 627 -31.03 5.86 37.69
CA THR A 627 -31.94 6.64 38.55
C THR A 627 -32.04 8.09 38.07
N GLY A 628 -33.28 8.58 37.93
CA GLY A 628 -33.55 9.99 37.59
C GLY A 628 -34.47 10.23 36.37
N PHE A 629 -34.87 9.20 35.65
CA PHE A 629 -35.91 9.35 34.61
C PHE A 629 -37.30 9.40 35.24
N ALA A 630 -38.10 10.41 34.88
CA ALA A 630 -39.48 10.55 35.37
C ALA A 630 -40.36 9.40 34.83
N ASP A 631 -41.22 8.86 35.70
CA ASP A 631 -42.23 7.89 35.29
C ASP A 631 -43.45 8.60 34.71
N SER A 632 -43.81 8.22 33.49
CA SER A 632 -44.88 8.77 32.62
C SER A 632 -44.67 10.21 32.10
N PHE A 633 -44.52 10.32 30.77
CA PHE A 633 -44.99 11.50 30.03
C PHE A 633 -46.50 11.36 29.82
N THR A 634 -47.26 12.42 30.08
CA THR A 634 -48.68 12.46 29.71
C THR A 634 -48.89 13.35 28.49
N SER A 635 -49.95 13.11 27.73
CA SER A 635 -50.25 13.82 26.48
C SER A 635 -50.67 15.30 26.66
N ALA A 636 -50.52 15.86 27.86
CA ALA A 636 -50.78 17.26 28.18
C ALA A 636 -49.52 18.16 28.09
N ASP A 637 -48.32 17.59 28.18
CA ASP A 637 -47.05 18.34 28.27
C ASP A 637 -46.51 18.85 26.90
N GLY A 638 -47.37 18.86 25.87
CA GLY A 638 -47.02 19.16 24.48
C GLY A 638 -47.86 20.27 23.84
N ARG A 639 -47.95 21.44 24.48
CA ARG A 639 -48.56 22.67 23.91
C ARG A 639 -47.78 23.93 24.25
#